data_AF-A0A3L6DBB0-F1
#
_entry.id   AF-A0A3L6DBB0-F1
#
_cell.length_a   1.000
_cell.length_b   1.000
_cell.length_c   1.000
_cell.angle_alpha   90.00
_cell.angle_beta   90.00
_cell.angle_gamma   90.00
#
_symmetry.space_group_name_H-M   'P 1'
#
loop_
_entity.id
_entity.type
_entity.pdbx_description
1 polymer ?
#
loop_
_entity_poly.entity_id
_entity_poly.type
_entity_poly.pdbx_seq_one_letter_code
_entity_poly.pdbx_strand_id
1 'polypeptide(L)'
;MRSVEETKRSLTVAPFECAWGEELRFGEPGRGCITFEASAQNDVTLVFRHQLGSRHYHYKTDTSRHYTVILGSHRNKRLKIEVDGNTAVDVAAVGLCCSSSFQSYWISIYDGYISIGQGKHPSNNLLFQWLDPDPNPHVQYVGLSSWDKHVGYRNISLLPSAPPNSIFWTQIEYANVHPDADARDYVRKDNCGQRVLADFLENWDFSDAVFVVGTERKVVPAHKLVLCASGDFPFEIGDGATIVLPSASYPVLHSLLEYIYTGSTQIAEWLLSSLLELSSQFKVEPLMKCCKEIIDCLEVDKKPSDSGKILIVSKGRLQDHRFDSCPLKAPLNVQKVAEFLANGEHSDINIYVNGHGLVAKGHKLILSLWSVPLAKMFTNGMKESNAADIFFEDVPPKPFFLLLQFMYYGELKLDTGDITSVLVQLLLLADQFAITVLQFECCKRIMEYLSEDTVCSVLQAVSSIPSCKLLEEVCKRNFATHFDYCTTACTDFVSLDEATFKDILEAMQHGDMTVTSEERVLDVILTWCMGACETFHWTSVDELLRTSTPEQLFGERLSAINTLLPLVRFPLMHLSILKRMERSNLANHIQAFRQLVAEAIEFSHAGQLMPTACECERFQHRRSSYKELQYISDGDSNGVIYYAGTSFGKHQWMNPVLTKNITVVASSPNSRHTDPKALVSKNYQGTCFAGPCVENGKRVSWWMVDIGQEHQLMCNYYTVRQDGSTAFMRSWAFQGSMDGRNWTSLRVHDSDPTVCYPGQFASWPIVGPAALLPFRFFRVALTGPAVGCTWNLCICFLELYGYFH
;
A
#
# COMPACT_ATOMS: atom_id res chain seq x y z
N MET A 1 -3.00 24.98 -24.59
CA MET A 1 -4.35 24.85 -23.99
C MET A 1 -4.17 24.43 -22.54
N ARG A 2 -4.99 24.96 -21.64
CA ARG A 2 -4.76 25.07 -20.18
C ARG A 2 -4.46 23.73 -19.49
N SER A 3 -3.51 23.79 -18.56
CA SER A 3 -3.10 22.80 -17.56
C SER A 3 -4.28 22.34 -16.68
N VAL A 4 -4.40 21.03 -16.47
CA VAL A 4 -5.25 20.44 -15.44
C VAL A 4 -4.46 20.48 -14.13
N GLU A 5 -4.80 21.43 -13.27
CA GLU A 5 -4.35 21.48 -11.87
C GLU A 5 -5.00 20.31 -11.10
N GLU A 6 -4.18 19.42 -10.54
CA GLU A 6 -4.60 18.52 -9.46
C GLU A 6 -5.01 19.36 -8.25
N THR A 7 -6.29 19.69 -8.20
CA THR A 7 -6.91 20.37 -7.07
C THR A 7 -7.20 19.32 -6.00
N LYS A 8 -6.27 19.14 -5.04
CA LYS A 8 -6.60 18.62 -3.70
C LYS A 8 -7.57 19.58 -3.02
N ARG A 9 -8.86 19.54 -3.40
CA ARG A 9 -9.94 20.31 -2.77
C ARG A 9 -10.51 19.51 -1.61
N SER A 10 -10.23 19.94 -0.40
CA SER A 10 -11.16 19.68 0.71
C SER A 10 -12.49 20.37 0.37
N LEU A 11 -13.56 19.59 0.26
CA LEU A 11 -14.89 20.07 -0.10
C LEU A 11 -15.76 20.11 1.15
N THR A 12 -16.16 21.30 1.58
CA THR A 12 -17.13 21.46 2.67
C THR A 12 -18.52 21.69 2.07
N VAL A 13 -19.43 20.74 2.27
CA VAL A 13 -20.81 20.83 1.78
C VAL A 13 -21.68 21.48 2.86
N ALA A 14 -22.51 22.46 2.47
CA ALA A 14 -23.42 23.15 3.39
C ALA A 14 -24.66 22.29 3.74
N PRO A 15 -25.35 22.59 4.85
CA PRO A 15 -26.63 21.94 5.19
C PRO A 15 -27.62 22.02 4.04
N PHE A 16 -28.29 20.90 3.74
CA PHE A 16 -29.26 20.76 2.65
C PHE A 16 -28.75 21.02 1.23
N GLU A 17 -27.42 21.08 1.04
CA GLU A 17 -26.80 21.13 -0.29
C GLU A 17 -26.29 19.75 -0.73
N CYS A 18 -26.18 19.58 -2.04
CA CYS A 18 -25.52 18.44 -2.66
C CYS A 18 -24.49 18.96 -3.66
N ALA A 19 -23.25 18.56 -3.48
CA ALA A 19 -22.19 18.83 -4.43
C ALA A 19 -22.17 17.75 -5.50
N TRP A 20 -22.15 18.19 -6.75
CA TRP A 20 -22.06 17.36 -7.95
C TRP A 20 -20.88 17.85 -8.79
N GLY A 21 -20.20 16.93 -9.48
CA GLY A 21 -19.11 17.25 -10.38
C GLY A 21 -19.00 16.21 -11.49
N GLU A 22 -18.48 16.60 -12.65
CA GLU A 22 -18.17 15.68 -13.75
C GLU A 22 -17.05 14.70 -13.36
N GLU A 23 -16.20 15.12 -12.42
CA GLU A 23 -15.17 14.33 -11.77
C GLU A 23 -15.72 13.25 -10.81
N LEU A 24 -17.02 13.30 -10.46
CA LEU A 24 -17.71 12.31 -9.61
C LEU A 24 -18.62 11.38 -10.43
N ARG A 25 -18.12 10.96 -11.60
CA ARG A 25 -18.81 10.08 -12.55
C ARG A 25 -18.15 8.70 -12.62
N PHE A 26 -18.93 7.64 -12.46
CA PHE A 26 -18.49 6.27 -12.70
C PHE A 26 -18.23 6.04 -14.20
N GLY A 27 -17.13 5.33 -14.51
CA GLY A 27 -16.76 4.96 -15.87
C GLY A 27 -17.82 4.09 -16.54
N GLU A 28 -18.39 3.14 -15.81
CA GLU A 28 -19.48 2.28 -16.27
C GLU A 28 -20.80 2.59 -15.52
N PRO A 29 -21.94 2.76 -16.22
CA PRO A 29 -23.23 2.91 -15.57
C PRO A 29 -23.58 1.62 -14.80
N GLY A 30 -24.07 1.77 -13.57
CA GLY A 30 -24.42 0.68 -12.66
C GLY A 30 -23.23 0.06 -11.91
N ARG A 31 -21.99 0.45 -12.24
CA ARG A 31 -20.76 -0.17 -11.72
C ARG A 31 -19.71 0.88 -11.36
N GLY A 32 -19.57 1.13 -10.06
CA GLY A 32 -18.49 1.98 -9.57
C GLY A 32 -18.33 1.92 -8.06
N CYS A 33 -17.11 2.19 -7.60
CA CYS A 33 -16.77 2.31 -6.20
C CYS A 33 -16.26 3.72 -5.92
N ILE A 34 -16.72 4.34 -4.84
CA ILE A 34 -16.23 5.62 -4.36
C ILE A 34 -15.51 5.41 -3.03
N THR A 35 -14.29 5.92 -2.92
CA THR A 35 -13.53 6.01 -1.68
C THR A 35 -13.42 7.48 -1.29
N PHE A 36 -13.65 7.81 -0.02
CA PHE A 36 -13.63 9.20 0.44
C PHE A 36 -13.28 9.28 1.93
N GLU A 37 -12.72 10.40 2.35
CA GLU A 37 -12.59 10.76 3.76
C GLU A 37 -13.66 11.77 4.14
N ALA A 38 -14.47 11.46 5.15
CA ALA A 38 -15.51 12.33 5.65
C ALA A 38 -15.25 12.74 7.10
N SER A 39 -15.52 14.01 7.42
CA SER A 39 -15.57 14.55 8.77
C SER A 39 -16.92 15.23 8.96
N ALA A 40 -17.75 14.68 9.83
CA ALA A 40 -19.09 15.17 10.14
C ALA A 40 -19.36 15.05 11.65
N GLN A 41 -20.17 15.97 12.18
CA GLN A 41 -20.67 15.84 13.56
C GLN A 41 -21.85 14.86 13.65
N ASN A 42 -22.57 14.65 12.55
CA ASN A 42 -23.77 13.82 12.41
C ASN A 42 -23.63 12.95 11.13
N ASP A 43 -24.75 12.71 10.46
CA ASP A 43 -24.93 11.89 9.28
C ASP A 43 -24.12 12.38 8.06
N VAL A 44 -23.51 11.44 7.34
CA VAL A 44 -22.84 11.62 6.05
C VAL A 44 -23.73 10.98 4.98
N THR A 45 -24.08 11.75 3.94
CA THR A 45 -25.05 11.32 2.93
C THR A 45 -24.46 11.33 1.54
N LEU A 46 -24.55 10.21 0.84
CA LEU A 46 -24.17 10.06 -0.56
C LEU A 46 -25.38 9.68 -1.40
N VAL A 47 -25.46 10.26 -2.59
CA VAL A 47 -26.59 10.09 -3.51
C VAL A 47 -26.07 9.54 -4.83
N PHE A 48 -26.67 8.49 -5.36
CA PHE A 48 -26.26 7.84 -6.59
C PHE A 48 -27.38 7.93 -7.62
N ARG A 49 -27.09 8.53 -8.79
CA ARG A 49 -28.09 8.88 -9.82
C ARG A 49 -27.62 8.61 -11.24
N HIS A 50 -28.55 8.58 -12.19
CA HIS A 50 -28.24 8.50 -13.61
C HIS A 50 -27.72 9.82 -14.21
N GLN A 51 -28.22 10.97 -13.74
CA GLN A 51 -27.85 12.30 -14.24
C GLN A 51 -27.42 13.23 -13.10
N LEU A 52 -26.72 14.33 -13.43
CA LEU A 52 -26.31 15.35 -12.48
C LEU A 52 -27.52 15.98 -11.79
N GLY A 53 -27.51 15.99 -10.46
CA GLY A 53 -28.56 16.63 -9.67
C GLY A 53 -28.38 18.15 -9.53
N SER A 54 -29.40 18.82 -9.01
CA SER A 54 -29.33 20.24 -8.66
C SER A 54 -28.57 20.48 -7.35
N ARG A 55 -27.98 21.67 -7.21
CA ARG A 55 -27.26 22.09 -6.01
C ARG A 55 -28.17 22.39 -4.80
N HIS A 56 -29.43 22.77 -5.05
CA HIS A 56 -30.42 23.12 -4.04
C HIS A 56 -31.67 22.23 -4.20
N TYR A 57 -32.06 21.48 -3.15
CA TYR A 57 -33.39 20.85 -2.86
C TYR A 57 -34.12 20.15 -4.04
N HIS A 58 -34.51 18.87 -4.12
CA HIS A 58 -35.05 17.86 -3.21
C HIS A 58 -34.87 16.46 -3.85
N TYR A 59 -34.81 15.37 -3.07
CA TYR A 59 -34.84 13.96 -3.51
C TYR A 59 -36.10 13.51 -4.28
N LYS A 60 -37.04 14.41 -4.59
CA LYS A 60 -38.41 14.07 -5.02
C LYS A 60 -38.79 14.50 -6.43
N THR A 61 -37.97 15.28 -7.13
CA THR A 61 -38.31 15.81 -8.46
C THR A 61 -37.71 15.01 -9.61
N ASP A 62 -36.89 14.00 -9.30
CA ASP A 62 -36.28 13.13 -10.27
C ASP A 62 -37.17 11.88 -10.43
N THR A 63 -37.68 11.66 -11.64
CA THR A 63 -38.50 10.49 -11.97
C THR A 63 -37.65 9.23 -12.19
N SER A 64 -36.33 9.35 -12.10
CA SER A 64 -35.37 8.26 -12.28
C SER A 64 -35.04 7.57 -10.95
N ARG A 65 -34.85 6.24 -11.03
CA ARG A 65 -34.54 5.41 -9.86
C ARG A 65 -33.20 5.85 -9.24
N HIS A 66 -33.12 6.11 -7.95
CA HIS A 66 -31.89 6.56 -7.31
C HIS A 66 -31.67 5.97 -5.93
N TYR A 67 -30.39 5.87 -5.54
CA TYR A 67 -29.99 5.38 -4.23
C TYR A 67 -29.47 6.53 -3.37
N THR A 68 -29.90 6.57 -2.11
CA THR A 68 -29.34 7.48 -1.09
C THR A 68 -28.81 6.65 0.05
N VAL A 69 -27.50 6.71 0.30
CA VAL A 69 -26.83 6.01 1.40
C VAL A 69 -26.52 7.03 2.50
N ILE A 70 -27.04 6.77 3.70
CA ILE A 70 -26.89 7.63 4.88
C ILE A 70 -26.11 6.87 5.94
N LEU A 71 -24.86 7.29 6.14
CA LEU A 71 -23.97 6.81 7.18
C LEU A 71 -24.17 7.67 8.42
N GLY A 72 -24.64 7.09 9.52
CA GLY A 72 -24.75 7.80 10.80
C GLY A 72 -26.16 8.29 11.14
N SER A 73 -27.21 7.75 10.52
CA SER A 73 -28.58 8.14 10.82
C SER A 73 -28.96 7.95 12.30
N HIS A 74 -29.96 8.73 12.76
CA HIS A 74 -30.45 8.75 14.14
C HIS A 74 -29.35 9.05 15.19
N ARG A 75 -28.60 10.14 14.99
CA ARG A 75 -27.49 10.57 15.86
C ARG A 75 -26.34 9.56 15.89
N ASN A 76 -25.88 9.15 14.72
CA ASN A 76 -24.78 8.19 14.52
C ASN A 76 -25.05 6.82 15.13
N LYS A 77 -26.28 6.30 14.99
CA LYS A 77 -26.65 4.97 15.51
C LYS A 77 -27.03 3.96 14.43
N ARG A 78 -27.37 4.40 13.22
CA ARG A 78 -27.91 3.55 12.16
C ARG A 78 -27.31 3.84 10.79
N LEU A 79 -27.27 2.81 9.95
CA LEU A 79 -27.02 2.91 8.52
C LEU A 79 -28.37 2.81 7.80
N LYS A 80 -28.61 3.73 6.86
CA LYS A 80 -29.86 3.77 6.10
C LYS A 80 -29.59 3.83 4.60
N ILE A 81 -30.28 2.99 3.82
CA ILE A 81 -30.28 3.06 2.35
C ILE A 81 -31.72 3.33 1.91
N GLU A 82 -31.89 4.39 1.14
CA GLU A 82 -33.17 4.77 0.54
C GLU A 82 -33.13 4.56 -0.97
N VAL A 83 -34.19 3.97 -1.52
CA VAL A 83 -34.45 3.84 -2.96
C VAL A 83 -35.65 4.73 -3.27
N ASP A 84 -35.48 5.71 -4.13
CA ASP A 84 -36.55 6.66 -4.53
C ASP A 84 -37.18 7.40 -3.36
N GLY A 85 -36.38 7.66 -2.32
CA GLY A 85 -36.83 8.29 -1.07
C GLY A 85 -37.62 7.36 -0.13
N ASN A 86 -37.81 6.09 -0.50
CA ASN A 86 -38.36 5.06 0.38
C ASN A 86 -37.23 4.30 1.07
N THR A 87 -37.38 4.03 2.37
CA THR A 87 -36.35 3.31 3.13
C THR A 87 -36.34 1.83 2.76
N ALA A 88 -35.27 1.35 2.13
CA ALA A 88 -35.07 -0.05 1.77
C ALA A 88 -34.26 -0.81 2.84
N VAL A 89 -33.30 -0.13 3.47
CA VAL A 89 -32.46 -0.68 4.54
C VAL A 89 -32.41 0.29 5.71
N ASP A 90 -32.63 -0.21 6.92
CA ASP A 90 -32.44 0.52 8.19
C ASP A 90 -31.87 -0.43 9.25
N VAL A 91 -30.55 -0.41 9.43
CA VAL A 91 -29.81 -1.35 10.29
C VAL A 91 -29.16 -0.61 11.44
N ALA A 92 -29.30 -1.14 12.65
CA ALA A 92 -28.64 -0.61 13.84
C ALA A 92 -27.19 -1.12 13.93
N ALA A 93 -26.27 -0.24 14.33
CA ALA A 93 -24.89 -0.56 14.71
C ALA A 93 -23.94 -1.05 13.60
N VAL A 94 -23.46 -0.12 12.74
CA VAL A 94 -22.32 -0.36 11.84
C VAL A 94 -21.49 0.93 11.62
N GLY A 95 -20.34 1.07 12.30
CA GLY A 95 -19.21 1.96 11.94
C GLY A 95 -19.50 3.45 11.65
N LEU A 96 -19.95 4.23 12.64
CA LEU A 96 -20.54 5.56 12.40
C LEU A 96 -19.62 6.71 12.84
N CYS A 97 -19.43 7.70 11.95
CA CYS A 97 -18.67 8.94 12.11
C CYS A 97 -18.97 9.67 13.43
N CYS A 98 -18.21 9.41 14.49
CA CYS A 98 -18.35 10.08 15.79
C CYS A 98 -17.07 10.83 16.18
N SER A 99 -16.43 11.54 15.25
CA SER A 99 -15.25 12.34 15.56
C SER A 99 -15.16 13.60 14.71
N SER A 100 -14.66 14.68 15.31
CA SER A 100 -14.21 15.90 14.61
C SER A 100 -12.98 15.67 13.71
N SER A 101 -12.51 14.42 13.59
CA SER A 101 -11.45 13.98 12.70
C SER A 101 -12.01 13.24 11.50
N PHE A 102 -11.35 13.37 10.36
CA PHE A 102 -11.67 12.67 9.12
C PHE A 102 -11.49 11.16 9.27
N GLN A 103 -12.48 10.40 8.80
CA GLN A 103 -12.43 8.94 8.70
C GLN A 103 -12.63 8.51 7.24
N SER A 104 -11.94 7.45 6.82
CA SER A 104 -12.00 6.93 5.45
C SER A 104 -13.13 5.91 5.30
N TYR A 105 -13.90 6.04 4.23
CA TYR A 105 -15.01 5.16 3.87
C TYR A 105 -14.96 4.81 2.39
N TRP A 106 -15.59 3.69 2.06
CA TRP A 106 -15.81 3.30 0.68
C TRP A 106 -17.21 2.73 0.48
N ILE A 107 -17.79 3.00 -0.68
CA ILE A 107 -19.09 2.46 -1.10
C ILE A 107 -18.93 1.93 -2.52
N SER A 108 -19.29 0.67 -2.74
CA SER A 108 -19.27 0.02 -4.05
C SER A 108 -20.68 -0.32 -4.50
N ILE A 109 -21.02 0.00 -5.75
CA ILE A 109 -22.26 -0.38 -6.42
C ILE A 109 -21.90 -1.28 -7.60
N TYR A 110 -22.48 -2.48 -7.65
CA TYR A 110 -22.30 -3.43 -8.74
C TYR A 110 -23.66 -3.99 -9.16
N ASP A 111 -24.24 -3.49 -10.25
CA ASP A 111 -25.54 -3.94 -10.79
C ASP A 111 -26.64 -4.06 -9.70
N GLY A 112 -26.68 -3.07 -8.79
CA GLY A 112 -27.60 -2.99 -7.64
C GLY A 112 -27.17 -3.74 -6.38
N TYR A 113 -26.00 -4.37 -6.37
CA TYR A 113 -25.33 -4.83 -5.15
C TYR A 113 -24.53 -3.68 -4.53
N ILE A 114 -24.97 -3.20 -3.37
CA ILE A 114 -24.35 -2.10 -2.63
C ILE A 114 -23.55 -2.66 -1.46
N SER A 115 -22.23 -2.46 -1.49
CA SER A 115 -21.30 -2.79 -0.40
C SER A 115 -20.75 -1.52 0.22
N ILE A 116 -20.66 -1.48 1.54
CA ILE A 116 -20.18 -0.33 2.32
C ILE A 116 -19.09 -0.82 3.25
N GLY A 117 -17.99 -0.07 3.38
CA GLY A 117 -16.91 -0.40 4.32
C GLY A 117 -16.14 0.82 4.82
N GLN A 118 -15.25 0.58 5.77
CA GLN A 118 -14.42 1.61 6.43
C GLN A 118 -12.93 1.40 6.12
N GLY A 119 -12.27 2.40 5.56
CA GLY A 119 -10.85 2.33 5.19
C GLY A 119 -10.55 3.06 3.88
N LYS A 120 -9.26 3.07 3.51
CA LYS A 120 -8.77 3.73 2.30
C LYS A 120 -8.91 2.88 1.03
N HIS A 121 -8.99 1.56 1.17
CA HIS A 121 -9.06 0.63 0.06
C HIS A 121 -10.40 -0.12 0.07
N PRO A 122 -11.01 -0.37 -1.11
CA PRO A 122 -12.15 -1.28 -1.22
C PRO A 122 -11.78 -2.64 -0.64
N SER A 123 -12.71 -3.31 0.05
CA SER A 123 -12.53 -4.57 0.84
C SER A 123 -11.98 -4.44 2.26
N ASN A 124 -11.42 -3.29 2.67
CA ASN A 124 -11.06 -3.09 4.07
C ASN A 124 -12.30 -2.88 4.95
N ASN A 125 -12.37 -3.60 6.07
CA ASN A 125 -13.45 -3.55 7.07
C ASN A 125 -14.83 -3.36 6.45
N LEU A 126 -15.29 -4.40 5.73
CA LEU A 126 -16.65 -4.46 5.20
C LEU A 126 -17.65 -4.24 6.34
N LEU A 127 -18.46 -3.21 6.18
CA LEU A 127 -19.44 -2.76 7.16
C LEU A 127 -20.81 -3.37 6.88
N PHE A 128 -21.26 -3.32 5.63
CA PHE A 128 -22.60 -3.78 5.25
C PHE A 128 -22.72 -4.10 3.76
N GLN A 129 -23.62 -5.03 3.41
CA GLN A 129 -23.92 -5.40 2.03
C GLN A 129 -25.44 -5.55 1.83
N TRP A 130 -25.93 -5.10 0.68
CA TRP A 130 -27.33 -5.21 0.30
C TRP A 130 -27.48 -5.38 -1.21
N LEU A 131 -28.40 -6.24 -1.62
CA LEU A 131 -28.77 -6.45 -3.02
C LEU A 131 -30.16 -5.87 -3.26
N ASP A 132 -30.27 -4.92 -4.19
CA ASP A 132 -31.56 -4.41 -4.67
C ASP A 132 -32.30 -5.50 -5.49
N PRO A 133 -33.54 -5.86 -5.13
CA PRO A 133 -34.37 -6.78 -5.92
C PRO A 133 -34.69 -6.29 -7.34
N ASP A 134 -34.60 -4.99 -7.61
CA ASP A 134 -34.89 -4.37 -8.92
C ASP A 134 -33.84 -3.29 -9.24
N PRO A 135 -32.62 -3.68 -9.64
CA PRO A 135 -31.47 -2.79 -9.69
C PRO A 135 -31.62 -1.69 -10.75
N ASN A 136 -31.13 -0.47 -10.47
CA ASN A 136 -30.96 0.55 -11.50
C ASN A 136 -29.61 0.38 -12.23
N PRO A 137 -29.58 -0.09 -13.50
CA PRO A 137 -28.33 -0.29 -14.23
C PRO A 137 -27.72 1.02 -14.77
N HIS A 138 -28.41 2.15 -14.61
CA HIS A 138 -28.02 3.43 -15.22
C HIS A 138 -27.36 4.41 -14.23
N VAL A 139 -27.10 4.00 -12.99
CA VAL A 139 -26.46 4.84 -11.97
C VAL A 139 -25.04 5.22 -12.41
N GLN A 140 -24.76 6.50 -12.55
CA GLN A 140 -23.48 6.97 -13.10
C GLN A 140 -22.84 8.10 -12.30
N TYR A 141 -23.61 8.93 -11.58
CA TYR A 141 -23.10 10.07 -10.84
C TYR A 141 -23.23 9.88 -9.34
N VAL A 142 -22.22 10.35 -8.60
CA VAL A 142 -22.20 10.40 -7.14
C VAL A 142 -22.32 11.85 -6.67
N GLY A 143 -23.34 12.11 -5.86
CA GLY A 143 -23.59 13.38 -5.18
C GLY A 143 -23.17 13.30 -3.73
N LEU A 144 -22.35 14.26 -3.29
CA LEU A 144 -21.93 14.38 -1.90
C LEU A 144 -22.84 15.37 -1.20
N SER A 145 -23.65 14.88 -0.27
CA SER A 145 -24.67 15.68 0.39
C SER A 145 -24.42 15.83 1.88
N SER A 146 -25.02 16.86 2.44
CA SER A 146 -25.10 17.10 3.88
C SER A 146 -26.56 17.35 4.23
N TRP A 147 -27.06 16.70 5.29
CA TRP A 147 -28.45 16.82 5.70
C TRP A 147 -28.65 18.07 6.57
N ASP A 148 -28.32 18.01 7.87
CA ASP A 148 -28.60 19.06 8.84
C ASP A 148 -27.37 19.87 9.30
N LYS A 149 -26.16 19.39 9.00
CA LYS A 149 -24.88 20.01 9.40
C LYS A 149 -23.82 19.89 8.31
N HIS A 150 -22.87 20.81 8.32
CA HIS A 150 -21.72 20.79 7.43
C HIS A 150 -20.95 19.46 7.49
N VAL A 151 -20.65 18.91 6.31
CA VAL A 151 -19.81 17.73 6.13
C VAL A 151 -18.58 18.12 5.32
N GLY A 152 -17.40 17.82 5.84
CA GLY A 152 -16.15 17.96 5.12
C GLY A 152 -15.77 16.66 4.42
N TYR A 153 -15.59 16.70 3.11
CA TYR A 153 -15.08 15.60 2.31
C TYR A 153 -13.66 15.91 1.79
N ARG A 154 -12.77 14.92 1.76
CA ARG A 154 -11.42 15.02 1.16
C ARG A 154 -10.97 13.65 0.63
N ASN A 155 -9.88 13.62 -0.15
CA ASN A 155 -9.32 12.38 -0.73
C ASN A 155 -10.40 11.51 -1.41
N ILE A 156 -11.19 12.14 -2.29
CA ILE A 156 -12.28 11.48 -3.00
C ILE A 156 -11.71 10.87 -4.27
N SER A 157 -11.88 9.58 -4.44
CA SER A 157 -11.47 8.87 -5.65
C SER A 157 -12.54 7.88 -6.07
N LEU A 158 -12.74 7.78 -7.39
CA LEU A 158 -13.64 6.81 -8.01
C LEU A 158 -12.80 5.67 -8.59
N LEU A 159 -13.24 4.44 -8.31
CA LEU A 159 -12.62 3.20 -8.73
C LEU A 159 -13.68 2.38 -9.51
N PRO A 160 -13.28 1.54 -10.47
CA PRO A 160 -14.20 0.57 -11.07
C PRO A 160 -14.70 -0.43 -10.02
N SER A 161 -15.99 -0.79 -10.08
CA SER A 161 -16.59 -1.75 -9.13
C SER A 161 -16.30 -3.18 -9.55
N ALA A 162 -15.75 -3.98 -8.63
CA ALA A 162 -15.53 -5.41 -8.82
C ALA A 162 -16.75 -6.23 -8.35
N PRO A 163 -17.05 -7.39 -8.98
CA PRO A 163 -18.15 -8.25 -8.56
C PRO A 163 -17.98 -8.74 -7.13
N PRO A 164 -19.05 -8.88 -6.34
CA PRO A 164 -18.97 -9.14 -4.91
C PRO A 164 -18.43 -10.52 -4.51
N ASN A 165 -18.16 -11.41 -5.48
CA ASN A 165 -17.60 -12.74 -5.23
C ASN A 165 -16.45 -13.12 -6.19
N SER A 166 -15.84 -12.14 -6.85
CA SER A 166 -14.63 -12.39 -7.63
C SER A 166 -13.61 -11.29 -7.37
N ILE A 167 -12.95 -11.36 -6.22
CA ILE A 167 -11.63 -10.75 -6.10
C ILE A 167 -10.68 -11.65 -6.90
N PHE A 168 -10.77 -11.56 -8.22
CA PHE A 168 -9.63 -11.85 -9.06
C PHE A 168 -8.72 -10.64 -8.92
N TRP A 169 -7.71 -10.75 -8.06
CA TRP A 169 -6.65 -9.75 -7.89
C TRP A 169 -6.07 -9.28 -9.22
N THR A 170 -6.14 -10.10 -10.27
CA THR A 170 -5.83 -9.75 -11.65
C THR A 170 -6.58 -8.52 -12.18
N GLN A 171 -7.81 -8.21 -11.71
CA GLN A 171 -8.55 -7.01 -12.11
C GLN A 171 -8.11 -5.74 -11.33
N ILE A 172 -7.70 -5.88 -10.06
CA ILE A 172 -7.08 -4.79 -9.28
C ILE A 172 -5.66 -4.51 -9.77
N GLU A 173 -4.95 -5.55 -10.22
CA GLU A 173 -3.65 -5.45 -10.90
C GLU A 173 -3.80 -4.74 -12.27
N TYR A 174 -4.80 -5.08 -13.08
CA TYR A 174 -4.96 -4.47 -14.41
C TYR A 174 -5.33 -2.98 -14.35
N ALA A 175 -6.23 -2.60 -13.42
CA ALA A 175 -6.68 -1.21 -13.26
C ALA A 175 -5.60 -0.26 -12.70
N ASN A 176 -4.60 -0.78 -11.96
CA ASN A 176 -3.49 0.01 -11.45
C ASN A 176 -2.28 0.04 -12.40
N VAL A 177 -2.12 -0.95 -13.30
CA VAL A 177 -0.97 -1.07 -14.20
C VAL A 177 -1.23 -0.49 -15.60
N HIS A 178 -2.49 -0.50 -16.10
CA HIS A 178 -2.84 0.02 -17.43
C HIS A 178 -4.19 0.76 -17.45
N PRO A 179 -4.19 2.10 -17.30
CA PRO A 179 -5.42 2.91 -17.37
C PRO A 179 -6.13 2.86 -18.74
N ASP A 180 -5.42 2.51 -19.81
CA ASP A 180 -5.86 2.68 -21.21
C ASP A 180 -6.05 1.38 -22.02
N ALA A 181 -5.96 0.19 -21.41
CA ALA A 181 -6.10 -1.08 -22.13
C ALA A 181 -7.49 -1.71 -21.91
N ASP A 182 -8.18 -1.99 -23.03
CA ASP A 182 -9.54 -2.57 -23.08
C ASP A 182 -9.58 -3.94 -22.35
N ALA A 183 -10.27 -4.01 -21.20
CA ALA A 183 -10.32 -5.16 -20.28
C ALA A 183 -11.03 -6.41 -20.85
N ARG A 184 -11.31 -6.44 -22.16
CA ARG A 184 -12.22 -7.40 -22.79
C ARG A 184 -11.53 -8.65 -23.35
N ASP A 185 -10.22 -8.66 -23.53
CA ASP A 185 -9.54 -9.76 -24.25
C ASP A 185 -9.01 -10.91 -23.38
N TYR A 186 -9.03 -10.80 -22.04
CA TYR A 186 -8.57 -11.89 -21.15
C TYR A 186 -9.67 -12.63 -20.37
N VAL A 187 -10.95 -12.27 -20.53
CA VAL A 187 -12.09 -12.92 -19.83
C VAL A 187 -12.47 -14.27 -20.45
N ARG A 188 -11.60 -14.89 -21.26
CA ARG A 188 -11.90 -16.16 -21.93
C ARG A 188 -10.79 -17.19 -21.84
N LYS A 189 -10.54 -17.67 -20.61
CA LYS A 189 -10.26 -19.05 -20.19
C LYS A 189 -9.42 -19.08 -18.91
N ASP A 190 -10.03 -18.84 -17.75
CA ASP A 190 -9.59 -19.52 -16.54
C ASP A 190 -10.67 -20.51 -16.16
N ASN A 191 -10.61 -21.65 -16.84
CA ASN A 191 -11.23 -22.87 -16.39
C ASN A 191 -10.45 -23.31 -15.15
N CYS A 192 -10.72 -22.69 -13.99
CA CYS A 192 -10.09 -23.08 -12.74
C CYS A 192 -10.49 -24.53 -12.48
N GLY A 193 -9.62 -25.48 -12.85
CA GLY A 193 -9.83 -26.92 -12.69
C GLY A 193 -9.79 -27.39 -11.25
N GLN A 194 -10.12 -26.49 -10.31
CA GLN A 194 -10.21 -26.77 -8.89
C GLN A 194 -11.51 -27.52 -8.63
N ARG A 195 -11.37 -28.78 -8.18
CA ARG A 195 -12.50 -29.65 -7.88
C ARG A 195 -13.24 -29.12 -6.65
N VAL A 196 -14.57 -29.12 -6.71
CA VAL A 196 -15.42 -28.82 -5.56
C VAL A 196 -15.82 -30.13 -4.89
N LEU A 197 -16.16 -30.10 -3.60
CA LEU A 197 -16.62 -31.30 -2.90
C LEU A 197 -17.77 -32.00 -3.64
N ALA A 198 -18.67 -31.23 -4.28
CA ALA A 198 -19.74 -31.74 -5.12
C ALA A 198 -19.28 -32.70 -6.23
N ASP A 199 -18.07 -32.52 -6.78
CA ASP A 199 -17.51 -33.37 -7.85
C ASP A 199 -17.19 -34.80 -7.37
N PHE A 200 -17.18 -35.01 -6.04
CA PHE A 200 -16.95 -36.30 -5.40
C PHE A 200 -18.25 -37.02 -4.98
N LEU A 201 -19.43 -36.43 -5.25
CA LEU A 201 -20.71 -37.09 -5.00
C LEU A 201 -20.88 -38.31 -5.92
N GLU A 202 -21.03 -39.50 -5.31
CA GLU A 202 -21.11 -40.80 -6.03
C GLU A 202 -19.91 -41.06 -6.97
N ASN A 203 -18.77 -40.42 -6.71
CA ASN A 203 -17.53 -40.62 -7.45
C ASN A 203 -16.72 -41.76 -6.83
N TRP A 204 -16.00 -42.51 -7.69
CA TRP A 204 -15.11 -43.59 -7.27
C TRP A 204 -13.71 -43.08 -6.87
N ASP A 205 -13.31 -41.90 -7.34
CA ASP A 205 -12.03 -41.26 -6.98
C ASP A 205 -11.93 -41.10 -5.45
N PHE A 206 -10.96 -41.77 -4.82
CA PHE A 206 -10.74 -41.79 -3.36
C PHE A 206 -11.85 -42.46 -2.53
N SER A 207 -12.84 -43.10 -3.16
CA SER A 207 -13.90 -43.78 -2.44
C SER A 207 -13.36 -44.93 -1.59
N ASP A 208 -13.66 -44.88 -0.29
CA ASP A 208 -13.24 -45.85 0.71
C ASP A 208 -14.43 -46.38 1.52
N ALA A 209 -15.66 -45.98 1.15
CA ALA A 209 -16.94 -46.48 1.65
C ALA A 209 -17.93 -46.71 0.52
N VAL A 210 -18.88 -47.61 0.74
CA VAL A 210 -19.91 -47.98 -0.22
C VAL A 210 -21.25 -48.17 0.49
N PHE A 211 -22.33 -47.64 -0.08
CA PHE A 211 -23.69 -47.96 0.33
C PHE A 211 -24.31 -49.00 -0.61
N VAL A 212 -25.03 -49.96 -0.04
CA VAL A 212 -25.86 -50.91 -0.79
C VAL A 212 -27.32 -50.63 -0.45
N VAL A 213 -28.06 -50.04 -1.39
CA VAL A 213 -29.41 -49.50 -1.14
C VAL A 213 -30.50 -50.27 -1.87
N GLY A 214 -31.62 -50.46 -1.15
CA GLY A 214 -32.86 -51.04 -1.67
C GLY A 214 -32.78 -52.54 -1.95
N THR A 215 -33.91 -53.11 -2.38
CA THR A 215 -34.02 -54.51 -2.76
C THR A 215 -33.19 -54.87 -3.99
N GLU A 216 -32.90 -53.88 -4.85
CA GLU A 216 -32.07 -54.00 -6.05
C GLU A 216 -30.57 -54.01 -5.75
N ARG A 217 -30.16 -53.81 -4.48
CA ARG A 217 -28.75 -53.78 -4.05
C ARG A 217 -27.89 -52.83 -4.88
N LYS A 218 -28.39 -51.62 -5.15
CA LYS A 218 -27.62 -50.59 -5.88
C LYS A 218 -26.41 -50.17 -5.05
N VAL A 219 -25.24 -50.21 -5.67
CA VAL A 219 -23.94 -49.85 -5.08
C VAL A 219 -23.69 -48.37 -5.32
N VAL A 220 -23.45 -47.59 -4.26
CA VAL A 220 -23.19 -46.15 -4.31
C VAL A 220 -21.89 -45.85 -3.57
N PRO A 221 -20.83 -45.34 -4.23
CA PRO A 221 -19.56 -45.04 -3.57
C PRO A 221 -19.67 -43.75 -2.73
N ALA A 222 -18.87 -43.69 -1.66
CA ALA A 222 -18.78 -42.56 -0.77
C ALA A 222 -17.41 -42.52 -0.06
N HIS A 223 -17.18 -41.46 0.71
CA HIS A 223 -15.91 -41.16 1.37
C HIS A 223 -16.12 -41.12 2.89
N LYS A 224 -15.46 -42.01 3.64
CA LYS A 224 -15.55 -42.10 5.11
C LYS A 224 -15.27 -40.77 5.77
N LEU A 225 -14.22 -40.09 5.32
CA LEU A 225 -13.83 -38.77 5.80
C LEU A 225 -15.02 -37.78 5.78
N VAL A 226 -15.70 -37.68 4.62
CA VAL A 226 -16.81 -36.73 4.42
C VAL A 226 -18.03 -37.15 5.26
N LEU A 227 -18.30 -38.45 5.34
CA LEU A 227 -19.41 -39.00 6.12
C LEU A 227 -19.20 -38.78 7.63
N CYS A 228 -18.08 -39.22 8.19
CA CYS A 228 -17.75 -39.08 9.62
C CYS A 228 -17.59 -37.61 10.06
N ALA A 229 -17.22 -36.71 9.14
CA ALA A 229 -17.20 -35.28 9.39
C ALA A 229 -18.61 -34.63 9.44
N SER A 230 -19.63 -35.26 8.86
CA SER A 230 -21.01 -34.74 8.78
C SER A 230 -21.99 -35.41 9.76
N GLY A 231 -21.73 -36.66 10.16
CA GLY A 231 -22.60 -37.44 11.02
C GLY A 231 -21.92 -38.69 11.60
N ASP A 232 -22.71 -39.52 12.28
CA ASP A 232 -22.26 -40.77 12.90
C ASP A 232 -22.54 -41.94 11.94
N PHE A 233 -21.52 -42.35 11.19
CA PHE A 233 -21.60 -43.49 10.27
C PHE A 233 -20.83 -44.69 10.86
N PRO A 234 -21.44 -45.88 10.97
CA PRO A 234 -20.81 -47.05 11.57
C PRO A 234 -19.86 -47.72 10.58
N PHE A 235 -18.57 -47.44 10.71
CA PHE A 235 -17.50 -48.18 10.02
C PHE A 235 -16.73 -48.99 11.07
N GLU A 236 -16.98 -50.30 11.15
CA GLU A 236 -16.22 -51.16 12.07
C GLU A 236 -14.78 -51.37 11.60
N ILE A 237 -13.86 -51.52 12.54
CA ILE A 237 -12.45 -51.82 12.29
C ILE A 237 -12.35 -53.31 11.93
N GLY A 238 -12.56 -53.66 10.67
CA GLY A 238 -12.23 -55.00 10.16
C GLY A 238 -13.14 -55.61 9.11
N ASP A 239 -14.39 -55.14 8.98
CA ASP A 239 -15.28 -55.59 7.90
C ASP A 239 -15.35 -54.50 6.82
N GLY A 240 -15.45 -54.92 5.55
CA GLY A 240 -15.40 -54.01 4.40
C GLY A 240 -16.33 -52.81 4.59
N ALA A 241 -15.90 -51.62 4.17
CA ALA A 241 -16.56 -50.34 4.40
C ALA A 241 -17.92 -50.19 3.69
N THR A 242 -18.85 -51.10 3.96
CA THR A 242 -20.11 -51.26 3.23
C THR A 242 -21.27 -51.09 4.20
N ILE A 243 -22.10 -50.06 3.97
CA ILE A 243 -23.32 -49.81 4.73
C ILE A 243 -24.51 -50.32 3.91
N VAL A 244 -25.24 -51.29 4.46
CA VAL A 244 -26.41 -51.87 3.78
C VAL A 244 -27.69 -51.23 4.31
N LEU A 245 -28.49 -50.63 3.41
CA LEU A 245 -29.75 -49.97 3.71
C LEU A 245 -30.89 -50.64 2.92
N PRO A 246 -31.44 -51.77 3.42
CA PRO A 246 -32.44 -52.55 2.69
C PRO A 246 -33.80 -51.87 2.61
N SER A 247 -34.11 -50.97 3.55
CA SER A 247 -35.39 -50.24 3.67
C SER A 247 -35.39 -48.85 3.05
N ALA A 248 -34.21 -48.28 2.74
CA ALA A 248 -34.11 -46.95 2.14
C ALA A 248 -34.22 -47.04 0.61
N SER A 249 -34.83 -46.03 -0.01
CA SER A 249 -34.85 -45.89 -1.47
C SER A 249 -33.62 -45.10 -1.95
N TYR A 250 -33.17 -45.37 -3.18
CA TYR A 250 -32.04 -44.64 -3.76
C TYR A 250 -32.23 -43.11 -3.78
N PRO A 251 -33.41 -42.56 -4.14
CA PRO A 251 -33.63 -41.11 -4.10
C PRO A 251 -33.42 -40.50 -2.71
N VAL A 252 -33.79 -41.21 -1.65
CA VAL A 252 -33.60 -40.71 -0.26
C VAL A 252 -32.12 -40.73 0.13
N LEU A 253 -31.37 -41.78 -0.23
CA LEU A 253 -29.92 -41.79 0.01
C LEU A 253 -29.22 -40.71 -0.82
N HIS A 254 -29.58 -40.58 -2.11
CA HIS A 254 -28.99 -39.58 -3.00
C HIS A 254 -29.20 -38.19 -2.42
N SER A 255 -30.40 -37.84 -1.97
CA SER A 255 -30.65 -36.54 -1.34
C SER A 255 -29.86 -36.33 -0.03
N LEU A 256 -29.68 -37.38 0.78
CA LEU A 256 -28.82 -37.30 1.97
C LEU A 256 -27.36 -37.00 1.59
N LEU A 257 -26.80 -37.75 0.63
CA LEU A 257 -25.42 -37.56 0.16
C LEU A 257 -25.26 -36.22 -0.57
N GLU A 258 -26.19 -35.84 -1.43
CA GLU A 258 -26.18 -34.56 -2.12
C GLU A 258 -26.14 -33.40 -1.11
N TYR A 259 -26.92 -33.46 -0.02
CA TYR A 259 -26.84 -32.48 1.05
C TYR A 259 -25.48 -32.49 1.76
N ILE A 260 -24.91 -33.66 2.04
CA ILE A 260 -23.59 -33.79 2.69
C ILE A 260 -22.47 -33.17 1.84
N TYR A 261 -22.47 -33.39 0.52
CA TYR A 261 -21.40 -32.95 -0.38
C TYR A 261 -21.60 -31.53 -0.92
N THR A 262 -22.84 -31.04 -1.00
CA THR A 262 -23.16 -29.73 -1.62
C THR A 262 -23.76 -28.71 -0.66
N GLY A 263 -24.26 -29.14 0.50
CA GLY A 263 -24.98 -28.29 1.46
C GLY A 263 -26.45 -28.00 1.11
N SER A 264 -26.94 -28.56 0.01
CA SER A 264 -28.35 -28.47 -0.40
C SER A 264 -28.80 -29.76 -1.07
N THR A 265 -30.09 -30.05 -1.05
CA THR A 265 -30.65 -31.17 -1.83
C THR A 265 -32.05 -30.87 -2.30
N GLN A 266 -32.46 -31.50 -3.40
CA GLN A 266 -33.83 -31.48 -3.88
C GLN A 266 -34.51 -32.81 -3.60
N ILE A 267 -35.64 -32.79 -2.91
CA ILE A 267 -36.41 -34.00 -2.60
C ILE A 267 -37.91 -33.77 -2.74
N ALA A 268 -38.64 -34.79 -3.20
CA ALA A 268 -40.09 -34.74 -3.26
C ALA A 268 -40.70 -34.71 -1.85
N GLU A 269 -41.78 -33.94 -1.67
CA GLU A 269 -42.44 -33.76 -0.37
C GLU A 269 -42.79 -35.08 0.35
N TRP A 270 -43.27 -36.09 -0.39
CA TRP A 270 -43.64 -37.40 0.16
C TRP A 270 -42.45 -38.24 0.66
N LEU A 271 -41.22 -37.91 0.26
CA LEU A 271 -39.98 -38.57 0.70
C LEU A 271 -39.30 -37.84 1.85
N LEU A 272 -39.79 -36.67 2.25
CA LEU A 272 -39.17 -35.83 3.27
C LEU A 272 -39.13 -36.53 4.65
N SER A 273 -40.17 -37.28 5.00
CA SER A 273 -40.23 -38.06 6.24
C SER A 273 -39.18 -39.17 6.26
N SER A 274 -38.99 -39.87 5.12
CA SER A 274 -37.96 -40.91 4.98
C SER A 274 -36.54 -40.32 5.03
N LEU A 275 -36.34 -39.10 4.50
CA LEU A 275 -35.08 -38.38 4.63
C LEU A 275 -34.81 -37.95 6.08
N LEU A 276 -35.85 -37.55 6.81
CA LEU A 276 -35.73 -37.23 8.25
C LEU A 276 -35.36 -38.48 9.07
N GLU A 277 -35.97 -39.63 8.79
CA GLU A 277 -35.62 -40.90 9.44
C GLU A 277 -34.16 -41.29 9.16
N LEU A 278 -33.72 -41.21 7.91
CA LEU A 278 -32.36 -41.56 7.51
C LEU A 278 -31.32 -40.59 8.09
N SER A 279 -31.60 -39.29 8.06
CA SER A 279 -30.73 -38.27 8.67
C SER A 279 -30.67 -38.39 10.19
N SER A 280 -31.75 -38.84 10.84
CA SER A 280 -31.78 -39.18 12.27
C SER A 280 -30.95 -40.42 12.59
N GLN A 281 -31.03 -41.47 11.76
CA GLN A 281 -30.24 -42.68 11.91
C GLN A 281 -28.72 -42.38 11.93
N PHE A 282 -28.25 -41.50 11.04
CA PHE A 282 -26.85 -41.10 10.94
C PHE A 282 -26.51 -39.80 11.69
N LYS A 283 -27.46 -39.25 12.46
CA LYS A 283 -27.30 -38.01 13.24
C LYS A 283 -26.72 -36.81 12.46
N VAL A 284 -27.17 -36.59 11.22
CA VAL A 284 -26.79 -35.41 10.43
C VAL A 284 -27.61 -34.20 10.91
N GLU A 285 -27.17 -33.55 11.99
CA GLU A 285 -27.93 -32.53 12.72
C GLU A 285 -28.44 -31.35 11.87
N PRO A 286 -27.63 -30.73 10.97
CA PRO A 286 -28.10 -29.62 10.15
C PRO A 286 -29.27 -30.00 9.24
N LEU A 287 -29.20 -31.20 8.64
CA LEU A 287 -30.24 -31.73 7.77
C LEU A 287 -31.50 -32.07 8.56
N MET A 288 -31.35 -32.74 9.72
CA MET A 288 -32.48 -33.05 10.60
C MET A 288 -33.27 -31.80 10.98
N LYS A 289 -32.56 -30.72 11.32
CA LYS A 289 -33.19 -29.44 11.69
C LYS A 289 -33.95 -28.84 10.52
N CYS A 290 -33.33 -28.76 9.34
CA CYS A 290 -33.99 -28.25 8.13
C CYS A 290 -35.21 -29.08 7.73
N CYS A 291 -35.12 -30.42 7.78
CA CYS A 291 -36.26 -31.29 7.47
C CYS A 291 -37.40 -31.11 8.47
N LYS A 292 -37.13 -31.00 9.78
CA LYS A 292 -38.15 -30.72 10.80
C LYS A 292 -38.82 -29.37 10.59
N GLU A 293 -38.06 -28.31 10.36
CA GLU A 293 -38.60 -26.96 10.09
C GLU A 293 -39.54 -26.95 8.86
N ILE A 294 -39.15 -27.65 7.79
CA ILE A 294 -39.97 -27.74 6.58
C ILE A 294 -41.25 -28.55 6.84
N ILE A 295 -41.18 -29.67 7.56
CA ILE A 295 -42.35 -30.48 7.94
C ILE A 295 -43.31 -29.66 8.81
N ASP A 296 -42.79 -28.98 9.83
CA ASP A 296 -43.60 -28.13 10.72
C ASP A 296 -44.29 -27.00 9.94
N CYS A 297 -43.63 -26.40 8.95
CA CYS A 297 -44.24 -25.39 8.07
C CYS A 297 -45.37 -25.96 7.20
N LEU A 298 -45.22 -27.18 6.69
CA LEU A 298 -46.23 -27.85 5.86
C LEU A 298 -47.48 -28.24 6.66
N GLU A 299 -47.34 -28.56 7.97
CA GLU A 299 -48.47 -28.85 8.84
C GLU A 299 -49.35 -27.62 9.16
N VAL A 300 -48.79 -26.40 9.06
CA VAL A 300 -49.49 -25.13 9.31
C VAL A 300 -50.32 -24.69 8.09
N ASP A 301 -49.87 -24.99 6.86
CA ASP A 301 -50.58 -24.68 5.62
C ASP A 301 -51.61 -25.79 5.29
N LYS A 302 -52.81 -25.73 5.89
CA LYS A 302 -53.93 -26.64 5.60
C LYS A 302 -54.57 -26.45 4.21
N LYS A 303 -53.79 -26.55 3.13
CA LYS A 303 -54.31 -26.79 1.77
C LYS A 303 -53.70 -28.08 1.23
N PRO A 304 -54.49 -28.96 0.59
CA PRO A 304 -53.94 -30.17 -0.02
C PRO A 304 -53.04 -29.74 -1.17
N SER A 305 -51.73 -29.81 -0.97
CA SER A 305 -50.74 -29.53 -2.00
C SER A 305 -50.67 -30.70 -2.98
N ASP A 306 -50.54 -30.39 -4.28
CA ASP A 306 -50.35 -31.35 -5.36
C ASP A 306 -49.18 -32.30 -5.06
N SER A 307 -49.40 -33.60 -5.26
CA SER A 307 -48.53 -34.73 -4.92
C SER A 307 -47.19 -34.81 -5.70
N GLY A 308 -46.68 -33.69 -6.20
CA GLY A 308 -45.47 -33.59 -7.03
C GLY A 308 -44.55 -32.41 -6.70
N LYS A 309 -44.76 -31.71 -5.58
CA LYS A 309 -43.92 -30.56 -5.20
C LYS A 309 -42.50 -31.02 -4.83
N ILE A 310 -41.51 -30.54 -5.56
CA ILE A 310 -40.08 -30.72 -5.24
C ILE A 310 -39.69 -29.62 -4.25
N LEU A 311 -39.10 -30.01 -3.12
CA LEU A 311 -38.64 -29.11 -2.08
C LEU A 311 -37.12 -28.98 -2.15
N ILE A 312 -36.63 -27.75 -2.03
CA ILE A 312 -35.19 -27.47 -1.89
C ILE A 312 -34.88 -27.40 -0.39
N VAL A 313 -34.13 -28.37 0.10
CA VAL A 313 -33.64 -28.39 1.48
C VAL A 313 -32.25 -27.77 1.48
N SER A 314 -32.12 -26.61 2.11
CA SER A 314 -30.86 -25.88 2.23
C SER A 314 -30.79 -25.15 3.58
N LYS A 315 -29.59 -24.83 4.06
CA LYS A 315 -29.44 -24.04 5.30
C LYS A 315 -30.12 -22.68 5.12
N GLY A 316 -30.98 -22.30 6.08
CA GLY A 316 -31.63 -21.00 6.12
C GLY A 316 -30.63 -19.82 6.14
N ARG A 317 -31.06 -18.66 5.64
CA ARG A 317 -30.33 -17.37 5.53
C ARG A 317 -29.86 -16.82 6.90
N LEU A 318 -28.88 -17.46 7.52
CA LEU A 318 -28.17 -16.95 8.69
C LEU A 318 -26.72 -16.66 8.28
N GLN A 319 -26.42 -15.36 8.26
CA GLN A 319 -25.10 -14.76 8.04
C GLN A 319 -24.05 -15.44 8.91
N ASP A 320 -23.06 -16.05 8.26
CA ASP A 320 -21.74 -16.28 8.85
C ASP A 320 -20.75 -15.82 7.78
N HIS A 321 -20.52 -14.51 7.71
CA HIS A 321 -19.54 -13.91 6.79
C HIS A 321 -18.14 -14.14 7.37
N ARG A 322 -17.68 -15.39 7.32
CA ARG A 322 -16.25 -15.70 7.31
C ARG A 322 -15.89 -16.06 5.88
N PHE A 323 -14.76 -15.56 5.40
CA PHE A 323 -14.16 -15.80 4.08
C PHE A 323 -14.81 -16.94 3.25
N ASP A 324 -15.51 -16.60 2.16
CA ASP A 324 -16.30 -17.50 1.31
C ASP A 324 -15.48 -18.52 0.46
N SER A 325 -14.19 -18.73 0.76
CA SER A 325 -13.24 -19.46 -0.09
C SER A 325 -12.90 -20.89 0.36
N CYS A 326 -13.37 -21.34 1.53
CA CYS A 326 -13.09 -22.72 1.97
C CYS A 326 -13.98 -23.73 1.21
N PRO A 327 -13.41 -24.75 0.54
CA PRO A 327 -14.17 -25.81 -0.14
C PRO A 327 -14.90 -26.73 0.86
N LEU A 328 -14.49 -26.73 2.13
CA LEU A 328 -15.14 -27.46 3.22
C LEU A 328 -16.26 -26.61 3.82
N LYS A 329 -17.40 -26.53 3.11
CA LYS A 329 -18.60 -25.84 3.59
C LYS A 329 -19.41 -26.71 4.54
N ALA A 330 -20.24 -26.07 5.38
CA ALA A 330 -21.29 -26.76 6.10
C ALA A 330 -22.13 -27.58 5.10
N PRO A 331 -22.41 -28.86 5.38
CA PRO A 331 -22.63 -29.44 6.72
C PRO A 331 -21.41 -30.12 7.35
N LEU A 332 -20.23 -30.07 6.73
CA LEU A 332 -19.02 -30.65 7.31
C LEU A 332 -18.57 -29.90 8.55
N ASN A 333 -18.25 -30.63 9.62
CA ASN A 333 -17.65 -30.07 10.81
C ASN A 333 -16.13 -29.95 10.65
N VAL A 334 -15.65 -28.74 10.38
CA VAL A 334 -14.22 -28.41 10.20
C VAL A 334 -13.38 -28.82 11.43
N GLN A 335 -13.93 -28.79 12.64
CA GLN A 335 -13.22 -29.24 13.84
C GLN A 335 -12.98 -30.75 13.83
N LYS A 336 -13.97 -31.55 13.42
CA LYS A 336 -13.79 -33.00 13.25
C LYS A 336 -12.76 -33.32 12.16
N VAL A 337 -12.81 -32.62 11.03
CA VAL A 337 -11.84 -32.78 9.94
C VAL A 337 -10.42 -32.48 10.42
N ALA A 338 -10.25 -31.47 11.27
CA ALA A 338 -8.98 -31.16 11.89
C ALA A 338 -8.50 -32.22 12.90
N GLU A 339 -9.40 -32.80 13.69
CA GLU A 339 -9.08 -33.91 14.60
C GLU A 339 -8.58 -35.14 13.81
N PHE A 340 -9.17 -35.41 12.63
CA PHE A 340 -8.71 -36.49 11.76
C PHE A 340 -7.27 -36.28 11.27
N LEU A 341 -6.86 -35.04 10.96
CA LEU A 341 -5.46 -34.74 10.64
C LEU A 341 -4.54 -34.98 11.84
N ALA A 342 -4.96 -34.61 13.05
CA ALA A 342 -4.15 -34.74 14.26
C ALA A 342 -3.97 -36.20 14.68
N ASN A 343 -5.02 -37.02 14.59
CA ASN A 343 -5.02 -38.42 15.03
C ASN A 343 -4.69 -39.41 13.90
N GLY A 344 -4.77 -38.97 12.63
CA GLY A 344 -4.57 -39.80 11.44
C GLY A 344 -5.72 -40.76 11.14
N GLU A 345 -6.89 -40.55 11.72
CA GLU A 345 -8.09 -41.34 11.42
C GLU A 345 -8.53 -41.12 9.98
N HIS A 346 -8.95 -42.18 9.29
CA HIS A 346 -9.35 -42.15 7.87
C HIS A 346 -8.27 -41.67 6.88
N SER A 347 -7.00 -41.58 7.32
CA SER A 347 -5.89 -41.20 6.44
C SER A 347 -5.60 -42.26 5.36
N ASP A 348 -5.41 -41.78 4.13
CA ASP A 348 -5.10 -42.58 2.94
C ASP A 348 -3.72 -42.24 2.35
N ILE A 349 -2.98 -41.32 3.02
CA ILE A 349 -1.64 -40.90 2.63
C ILE A 349 -0.78 -40.46 3.83
N ASN A 350 0.46 -40.91 3.86
CA ASN A 350 1.51 -40.47 4.76
C ASN A 350 2.44 -39.48 4.04
N ILE A 351 2.67 -38.32 4.63
CA ILE A 351 3.46 -37.25 4.02
C ILE A 351 4.81 -37.14 4.71
N TYR A 352 5.88 -37.34 3.94
CA TYR A 352 7.26 -37.24 4.39
C TYR A 352 7.94 -36.01 3.77
N VAL A 353 8.66 -35.26 4.59
CA VAL A 353 9.48 -34.12 4.15
C VAL A 353 10.94 -34.42 4.47
N ASN A 354 11.82 -34.28 3.46
CA ASN A 354 13.21 -34.73 3.57
C ASN A 354 13.93 -34.03 4.74
N GLY A 355 14.67 -34.80 5.54
CA GLY A 355 15.35 -34.31 6.76
C GLY A 355 14.51 -34.26 8.03
N HIS A 356 13.18 -34.42 7.98
CA HIS A 356 12.29 -34.38 9.15
C HIS A 356 11.42 -35.64 9.36
N GLY A 357 11.36 -36.56 8.39
CA GLY A 357 10.61 -37.81 8.51
C GLY A 357 9.11 -37.66 8.24
N LEU A 358 8.28 -38.44 8.93
CA LEU A 358 6.81 -38.39 8.79
C LEU A 358 6.28 -37.10 9.41
N VAL A 359 5.73 -36.21 8.59
CA VAL A 359 5.21 -34.91 9.02
C VAL A 359 3.72 -34.95 9.32
N ALA A 360 2.94 -35.64 8.49
CA ALA A 360 1.49 -35.72 8.66
C ALA A 360 0.89 -36.97 8.02
N LYS A 361 -0.25 -37.42 8.57
CA LYS A 361 -1.14 -38.39 7.95
C LYS A 361 -2.33 -37.65 7.36
N GLY A 362 -2.36 -37.51 6.04
CA GLY A 362 -3.31 -36.69 5.31
C GLY A 362 -4.43 -37.50 4.65
N HIS A 363 -5.25 -36.77 3.89
CA HIS A 363 -6.39 -37.27 3.14
C HIS A 363 -6.29 -36.75 1.70
N LYS A 364 -6.16 -37.64 0.71
CA LYS A 364 -6.02 -37.28 -0.71
C LYS A 364 -7.19 -36.42 -1.19
N LEU A 365 -8.41 -36.70 -0.71
CA LEU A 365 -9.60 -35.90 -1.04
C LEU A 365 -9.44 -34.43 -0.63
N ILE A 366 -9.04 -34.14 0.63
CA ILE A 366 -8.89 -32.75 1.11
C ILE A 366 -7.78 -32.03 0.34
N LEU A 367 -6.63 -32.68 0.18
CA LEU A 367 -5.51 -32.11 -0.55
C LEU A 367 -5.87 -31.79 -2.01
N SER A 368 -6.68 -32.65 -2.65
CA SER A 368 -7.15 -32.49 -4.02
C SER A 368 -8.16 -31.35 -4.20
N LEU A 369 -8.94 -31.01 -3.16
CA LEU A 369 -9.87 -29.87 -3.19
C LEU A 369 -9.13 -28.53 -3.22
N TRP A 370 -7.98 -28.46 -2.55
CA TRP A 370 -7.21 -27.21 -2.42
C TRP A 370 -6.13 -27.04 -3.51
N SER A 371 -5.56 -28.14 -4.01
CA SER A 371 -4.42 -28.10 -4.92
C SER A 371 -4.67 -28.94 -6.17
N VAL A 372 -4.72 -28.26 -7.32
CA VAL A 372 -4.84 -28.91 -8.64
C VAL A 372 -3.64 -29.83 -8.96
N PRO A 373 -2.37 -29.45 -8.68
CA PRO A 373 -1.23 -30.36 -8.80
C PRO A 373 -1.38 -31.65 -7.99
N LEU A 374 -1.80 -31.55 -6.71
CA LEU A 374 -2.00 -32.72 -5.86
C LEU A 374 -3.17 -33.59 -6.36
N ALA A 375 -4.27 -32.97 -6.78
CA ALA A 375 -5.39 -33.69 -7.38
C ALA A 375 -4.94 -34.54 -8.58
N LYS A 376 -4.18 -33.93 -9.50
CA LYS A 376 -3.65 -34.64 -10.67
C LYS A 376 -2.71 -35.78 -10.27
N MET A 377 -1.84 -35.57 -9.29
CA MET A 377 -0.91 -36.58 -8.80
C MET A 377 -1.64 -37.81 -8.23
N PHE A 378 -2.78 -37.60 -7.57
CA PHE A 378 -3.55 -38.70 -6.98
C PHE A 378 -4.55 -39.37 -7.94
N THR A 379 -4.93 -38.74 -9.05
CA THR A 379 -5.94 -39.28 -9.99
C THR A 379 -5.41 -39.62 -11.40
N ASN A 380 -4.13 -39.41 -11.69
CA ASN A 380 -3.58 -39.63 -13.04
C ASN A 380 -3.18 -41.08 -13.36
N GLY A 381 -3.30 -42.01 -12.39
CA GLY A 381 -2.94 -43.41 -12.56
C GLY A 381 -1.44 -43.71 -12.50
N MET A 382 -0.62 -42.73 -12.09
CA MET A 382 0.82 -42.94 -11.84
C MET A 382 1.06 -43.64 -10.50
N LYS A 383 2.32 -43.92 -10.17
CA LYS A 383 2.72 -44.64 -8.95
C LYS A 383 2.14 -43.98 -7.69
N GLU A 384 2.09 -42.66 -7.68
CA GLU A 384 1.62 -41.81 -6.59
C GLU A 384 0.10 -41.97 -6.32
N SER A 385 -0.68 -42.32 -7.35
CA SER A 385 -2.12 -42.55 -7.19
C SER A 385 -2.41 -43.71 -6.23
N ASN A 386 -1.62 -44.79 -6.33
CA ASN A 386 -1.74 -46.00 -5.51
C ASN A 386 -0.78 -46.03 -4.31
N ALA A 387 0.09 -45.04 -4.17
CA ALA A 387 1.03 -44.97 -3.05
C ALA A 387 0.32 -44.56 -1.76
N ALA A 388 0.72 -45.21 -0.65
CA ALA A 388 0.34 -44.81 0.70
C ALA A 388 1.32 -43.78 1.30
N ASP A 389 2.49 -43.61 0.71
CA ASP A 389 3.56 -42.72 1.18
C ASP A 389 3.97 -41.76 0.06
N ILE A 390 4.13 -40.47 0.39
CA ILE A 390 4.65 -39.44 -0.50
C ILE A 390 5.82 -38.69 0.11
N PHE A 391 6.81 -38.35 -0.72
CA PHE A 391 8.03 -37.65 -0.33
C PHE A 391 8.10 -36.32 -1.04
N PHE A 392 8.21 -35.22 -0.27
CA PHE A 392 8.49 -33.90 -0.79
C PHE A 392 9.96 -33.55 -0.55
N GLU A 393 10.68 -33.30 -1.64
CA GLU A 393 12.06 -32.80 -1.66
C GLU A 393 12.02 -31.27 -1.75
N ASP A 394 13.01 -30.59 -1.15
CA ASP A 394 13.21 -29.13 -1.23
C ASP A 394 12.09 -28.25 -0.63
N VAL A 395 11.36 -28.74 0.38
CA VAL A 395 10.28 -28.00 1.04
C VAL A 395 10.59 -27.73 2.52
N PRO A 396 10.48 -26.46 3.00
CA PRO A 396 10.71 -26.16 4.41
C PRO A 396 9.56 -26.72 5.28
N PRO A 397 9.88 -27.46 6.36
CA PRO A 397 8.89 -28.25 7.11
C PRO A 397 7.86 -27.39 7.83
N LYS A 398 8.27 -26.25 8.40
CA LYS A 398 7.38 -25.35 9.16
C LYS A 398 6.34 -24.66 8.26
N PRO A 399 6.71 -23.98 7.15
CA PRO A 399 5.74 -23.45 6.20
C PRO A 399 4.85 -24.53 5.57
N PHE A 400 5.40 -25.71 5.27
CA PHE A 400 4.60 -26.80 4.71
C PHE A 400 3.55 -27.32 5.71
N PHE A 401 3.90 -27.42 6.98
CA PHE A 401 2.93 -27.74 8.02
C PHE A 401 1.83 -26.68 8.11
N LEU A 402 2.16 -25.39 8.03
CA LEU A 402 1.17 -24.31 7.98
C LEU A 402 0.27 -24.38 6.75
N LEU A 403 0.81 -24.77 5.60
CA LEU A 403 0.05 -25.02 4.37
C LEU A 403 -0.95 -26.17 4.55
N LEU A 404 -0.53 -27.29 5.16
CA LEU A 404 -1.43 -28.39 5.49
C LEU A 404 -2.50 -27.97 6.49
N GLN A 405 -2.11 -27.25 7.55
CA GLN A 405 -3.06 -26.70 8.51
C GLN A 405 -4.09 -25.80 7.81
N PHE A 406 -3.66 -24.91 6.92
CA PHE A 406 -4.55 -24.05 6.15
C PHE A 406 -5.56 -24.85 5.32
N MET A 407 -5.14 -25.94 4.66
CA MET A 407 -6.05 -26.81 3.90
C MET A 407 -7.14 -27.46 4.77
N TYR A 408 -6.87 -27.69 6.06
CA TYR A 408 -7.84 -28.36 6.94
C TYR A 408 -8.68 -27.37 7.74
N TYR A 409 -8.09 -26.28 8.22
CA TYR A 409 -8.77 -25.28 9.04
C TYR A 409 -9.45 -24.18 8.22
N GLY A 410 -8.96 -23.91 7.00
CA GLY A 410 -9.36 -22.74 6.20
C GLY A 410 -8.86 -21.40 6.76
N GLU A 411 -8.08 -21.41 7.84
CA GLU A 411 -7.55 -20.22 8.51
C GLU A 411 -6.05 -20.35 8.76
N LEU A 412 -5.30 -19.28 8.48
CA LEU A 412 -3.86 -19.21 8.74
C LEU A 412 -3.62 -18.69 10.16
N LYS A 413 -3.16 -19.59 11.05
CA LYS A 413 -2.75 -19.26 12.43
C LYS A 413 -1.24 -19.10 12.47
N LEU A 414 -0.77 -17.91 12.81
CA LEU A 414 0.65 -17.58 12.90
C LEU A 414 1.01 -17.27 14.36
N ASP A 415 2.08 -17.88 14.85
CA ASP A 415 2.69 -17.52 16.13
C ASP A 415 3.59 -16.29 15.95
N THR A 416 3.79 -15.51 17.02
CA THR A 416 4.31 -14.14 17.03
C THR A 416 5.82 -13.96 16.77
N GLY A 417 6.52 -14.94 16.18
CA GLY A 417 7.95 -14.82 15.80
C GLY A 417 8.14 -14.71 14.29
N ASP A 418 9.27 -14.17 13.80
CA ASP A 418 9.73 -14.05 12.39
C ASP A 418 8.66 -14.36 11.32
N ILE A 419 7.60 -13.56 11.33
CA ILE A 419 6.35 -13.87 10.61
C ILE A 419 6.59 -13.74 9.11
N THR A 420 7.35 -12.73 8.70
CA THR A 420 7.55 -12.38 7.29
C THR A 420 8.35 -13.44 6.53
N SER A 421 9.43 -14.00 7.10
CA SER A 421 10.23 -15.02 6.42
C SER A 421 9.44 -16.33 6.20
N VAL A 422 8.65 -16.72 7.21
CA VAL A 422 7.75 -17.88 7.11
C VAL A 422 6.64 -17.63 6.10
N LEU A 423 6.07 -16.42 6.07
CA LEU A 423 5.04 -16.04 5.09
C LEU A 423 5.56 -16.03 3.66
N VAL A 424 6.78 -15.55 3.43
CA VAL A 424 7.41 -15.58 2.10
C VAL A 424 7.61 -17.01 1.62
N GLN A 425 8.12 -17.89 2.49
CA GLN A 425 8.26 -19.32 2.15
C GLN A 425 6.89 -19.98 1.92
N LEU A 426 5.88 -19.61 2.70
CA LEU A 426 4.51 -20.09 2.52
C LEU A 426 3.89 -19.63 1.20
N LEU A 427 4.16 -18.39 0.78
CA LEU A 427 3.73 -17.83 -0.50
C LEU A 427 4.32 -18.62 -1.68
N LEU A 428 5.61 -18.94 -1.63
CA LEU A 428 6.28 -19.77 -2.64
C LEU A 428 5.66 -21.17 -2.72
N LEU A 429 5.35 -21.80 -1.58
CA LEU A 429 4.66 -23.09 -1.57
C LEU A 429 3.23 -22.98 -2.10
N ALA A 430 2.52 -21.89 -1.77
CA ALA A 430 1.18 -21.66 -2.28
C ALA A 430 1.16 -21.48 -3.81
N ASP A 431 2.23 -20.93 -4.40
CA ASP A 431 2.45 -20.94 -5.85
C ASP A 431 2.75 -22.34 -6.40
N GLN A 432 3.72 -23.04 -5.82
CA GLN A 432 4.10 -24.40 -6.22
C GLN A 432 2.90 -25.37 -6.23
N PHE A 433 2.03 -25.29 -5.21
CA PHE A 433 0.84 -26.13 -5.08
C PHE A 433 -0.41 -25.51 -5.71
N ALA A 434 -0.31 -24.36 -6.37
CA ALA A 434 -1.40 -23.64 -7.03
C ALA A 434 -2.62 -23.37 -6.14
N ILE A 435 -2.38 -22.94 -4.90
CA ILE A 435 -3.41 -22.61 -3.90
C ILE A 435 -3.61 -21.09 -3.86
N THR A 436 -4.39 -20.58 -4.79
CA THR A 436 -4.61 -19.13 -4.99
C THR A 436 -5.17 -18.42 -3.76
N VAL A 437 -6.05 -19.08 -3.00
CA VAL A 437 -6.64 -18.54 -1.77
C VAL A 437 -5.57 -18.31 -0.69
N LEU A 438 -4.62 -19.24 -0.57
CA LEU A 438 -3.53 -19.13 0.39
C LEU A 438 -2.51 -18.08 -0.05
N GLN A 439 -2.19 -18.02 -1.35
CA GLN A 439 -1.35 -16.96 -1.92
C GLN A 439 -1.91 -15.59 -1.54
N PHE A 440 -3.23 -15.41 -1.72
CA PHE A 440 -3.88 -14.16 -1.38
C PHE A 440 -3.77 -13.80 0.11
N GLU A 441 -4.10 -14.73 1.00
CA GLU A 441 -4.00 -14.46 2.44
C GLU A 441 -2.55 -14.18 2.86
N CYS A 442 -1.57 -14.85 2.26
CA CYS A 442 -0.15 -14.55 2.49
C CYS A 442 0.20 -13.13 2.04
N CYS A 443 -0.15 -12.73 0.81
CA CYS A 443 0.11 -11.39 0.30
C CYS A 443 -0.51 -10.30 1.19
N LYS A 444 -1.75 -10.52 1.63
CA LYS A 444 -2.43 -9.60 2.55
C LYS A 444 -1.65 -9.44 3.87
N ARG A 445 -1.27 -10.54 4.52
CA ARG A 445 -0.52 -10.48 5.79
C ARG A 445 0.87 -9.87 5.58
N ILE A 446 1.55 -10.19 4.49
CA ILE A 446 2.86 -9.59 4.17
C ILE A 446 2.74 -8.07 4.05
N MET A 447 1.69 -7.55 3.39
CA MET A 447 1.45 -6.10 3.32
C MET A 447 1.20 -5.47 4.69
N GLU A 448 0.52 -6.16 5.62
CA GLU A 448 0.25 -5.67 6.97
C GLU A 448 1.51 -5.59 7.84
N TYR A 449 2.49 -6.48 7.63
CA TYR A 449 3.73 -6.58 8.40
C TYR A 449 4.99 -6.16 7.61
N LEU A 450 4.82 -5.48 6.47
CA LEU A 450 5.92 -5.06 5.62
C LEU A 450 6.78 -4.03 6.36
N SER A 451 8.06 -4.36 6.58
CA SER A 451 9.04 -3.48 7.22
C SER A 451 10.22 -3.22 6.29
N GLU A 452 10.93 -2.11 6.49
CA GLU A 452 12.08 -1.67 5.69
C GLU A 452 13.17 -2.76 5.58
N ASP A 453 13.39 -3.54 6.65
CA ASP A 453 14.37 -4.63 6.67
C ASP A 453 13.94 -5.85 5.83
N THR A 454 12.63 -6.06 5.65
CA THR A 454 12.06 -7.25 4.99
C THR A 454 11.73 -7.03 3.51
N VAL A 455 11.65 -5.78 3.04
CA VAL A 455 11.15 -5.45 1.69
C VAL A 455 11.94 -6.16 0.58
N CYS A 456 13.27 -6.22 0.66
CA CYS A 456 14.11 -6.85 -0.35
C CYS A 456 13.82 -8.35 -0.48
N SER A 457 13.74 -9.05 0.64
CA SER A 457 13.48 -10.50 0.68
C SER A 457 12.09 -10.86 0.11
N VAL A 458 11.08 -10.03 0.40
CA VAL A 458 9.73 -10.17 -0.14
C VAL A 458 9.73 -9.91 -1.64
N LEU A 459 10.39 -8.84 -2.08
CA LEU A 459 10.43 -8.45 -3.49
C LEU A 459 11.12 -9.52 -4.35
N GLN A 460 12.20 -10.14 -3.85
CA GLN A 460 12.89 -11.23 -4.53
C GLN A 460 11.99 -12.47 -4.71
N ALA A 461 11.17 -12.79 -3.71
CA ALA A 461 10.25 -13.93 -3.81
C ALA A 461 9.08 -13.64 -4.76
N VAL A 462 8.56 -12.41 -4.71
CA VAL A 462 7.37 -12.00 -5.46
C VAL A 462 7.66 -11.78 -6.93
N SER A 463 8.86 -11.32 -7.31
CA SER A 463 9.23 -11.15 -8.73
C SER A 463 9.18 -12.45 -9.53
N SER A 464 9.28 -13.60 -8.85
CA SER A 464 9.16 -14.92 -9.46
C SER A 464 7.71 -15.41 -9.62
N ILE A 465 6.72 -14.71 -9.05
CA ILE A 465 5.32 -15.13 -8.98
C ILE A 465 4.44 -14.15 -9.77
N PRO A 466 3.94 -14.53 -10.98
CA PRO A 466 3.15 -13.63 -11.83
C PRO A 466 1.82 -13.15 -11.22
N SER A 467 1.27 -13.87 -10.25
CA SER A 467 -0.02 -13.57 -9.60
C SER A 467 0.08 -12.53 -8.47
N CYS A 468 1.28 -12.02 -8.18
CA CYS A 468 1.55 -11.16 -7.03
C CYS A 468 2.06 -9.76 -7.42
N LYS A 469 1.69 -9.25 -8.59
CA LYS A 469 2.18 -7.96 -9.11
C LYS A 469 1.84 -6.79 -8.20
N LEU A 470 0.68 -6.81 -7.55
CA LEU A 470 0.34 -5.72 -6.64
C LEU A 470 1.30 -5.66 -5.44
N LEU A 471 1.63 -6.81 -4.85
CA LEU A 471 2.58 -6.86 -3.75
C LEU A 471 3.96 -6.41 -4.21
N GLU A 472 4.33 -6.78 -5.44
CA GLU A 472 5.56 -6.31 -6.09
C GLU A 472 5.60 -4.77 -6.18
N GLU A 473 4.55 -4.14 -6.72
CA GLU A 473 4.46 -2.69 -6.86
C GLU A 473 4.43 -1.95 -5.52
N VAL A 474 3.77 -2.53 -4.51
CA VAL A 474 3.79 -1.98 -3.14
C VAL A 474 5.19 -2.07 -2.54
N CYS A 475 5.90 -3.19 -2.73
CA CYS A 475 7.27 -3.36 -2.27
C CYS A 475 8.22 -2.42 -3.01
N LYS A 476 8.10 -2.30 -4.34
CA LYS A 476 8.84 -1.35 -5.17
C LYS A 476 8.64 0.07 -4.65
N ARG A 477 7.38 0.50 -4.45
CA ARG A 477 7.06 1.84 -3.91
C ARG A 477 7.63 2.06 -2.51
N ASN A 478 7.53 1.07 -1.61
CA ASN A 478 8.04 1.21 -0.24
C ASN A 478 9.59 1.30 -0.22
N PHE A 479 10.25 0.43 -0.99
CA PHE A 479 11.71 0.47 -1.18
C PHE A 479 12.13 1.82 -1.74
N ALA A 480 11.42 2.30 -2.74
CA ALA A 480 11.57 3.64 -3.30
C ALA A 480 11.50 4.70 -2.19
N THR A 481 10.40 4.79 -1.45
CA THR A 481 10.17 5.84 -0.43
C THR A 481 11.27 5.91 0.64
N HIS A 482 11.84 4.76 1.03
CA HIS A 482 12.86 4.61 2.06
C HIS A 482 14.22 4.15 1.50
N PHE A 483 14.57 4.58 0.28
CA PHE A 483 15.75 4.11 -0.47
C PHE A 483 17.06 4.22 0.32
N ASP A 484 17.31 5.35 0.99
CA ASP A 484 18.54 5.57 1.76
C ASP A 484 18.69 4.57 2.92
N TYR A 485 17.59 4.23 3.61
CA TYR A 485 17.62 3.25 4.70
C TYR A 485 17.80 1.83 4.14
N CYS A 486 17.00 1.44 3.15
CA CYS A 486 17.04 0.08 2.58
C CYS A 486 18.43 -0.28 2.03
N THR A 487 19.14 0.70 1.45
CA THR A 487 20.48 0.52 0.86
C THR A 487 21.62 0.58 1.87
N THR A 488 21.37 1.13 3.07
CA THR A 488 22.38 1.23 4.15
C THR A 488 22.22 0.12 5.17
N ALA A 489 20.98 -0.22 5.54
CA ALA A 489 20.68 -1.21 6.56
C ALA A 489 20.79 -2.65 6.05
N CYS A 490 20.58 -2.87 4.75
CA CYS A 490 20.51 -4.19 4.15
C CYS A 490 21.27 -4.26 2.81
N THR A 491 21.95 -5.38 2.56
CA THR A 491 22.63 -5.66 1.28
C THR A 491 21.84 -6.61 0.38
N ASP A 492 20.66 -7.05 0.83
CA ASP A 492 19.83 -8.00 0.08
C ASP A 492 19.32 -7.42 -1.23
N PHE A 493 19.36 -6.11 -1.44
CA PHE A 493 19.02 -5.51 -2.74
C PHE A 493 19.94 -6.01 -3.88
N VAL A 494 21.13 -6.52 -3.55
CA VAL A 494 22.09 -7.08 -4.53
C VAL A 494 21.59 -8.39 -5.15
N SER A 495 20.68 -9.11 -4.49
CA SER A 495 20.07 -10.34 -5.01
C SER A 495 18.92 -10.07 -6.00
N LEU A 496 18.45 -8.82 -6.11
CA LEU A 496 17.40 -8.44 -7.06
C LEU A 496 17.90 -8.56 -8.51
N ASP A 497 17.00 -8.92 -9.40
CA ASP A 497 17.23 -8.99 -10.84
C ASP A 497 17.31 -7.59 -11.48
N GLU A 498 17.92 -7.51 -12.67
CA GLU A 498 18.16 -6.23 -13.36
C GLU A 498 16.84 -5.49 -13.65
N ALA A 499 15.78 -6.21 -14.04
CA ALA A 499 14.50 -5.60 -14.38
C ALA A 499 13.84 -4.98 -13.15
N THR A 500 13.71 -5.73 -12.06
CA THR A 500 13.13 -5.21 -10.82
C THR A 500 13.93 -4.05 -10.24
N PHE A 501 15.27 -4.14 -10.26
CA PHE A 501 16.12 -3.05 -9.76
C PHE A 501 16.02 -1.80 -10.63
N LYS A 502 15.92 -1.96 -11.96
CA LYS A 502 15.68 -0.86 -12.89
C LYS A 502 14.31 -0.23 -12.67
N ASP A 503 13.26 -1.02 -12.50
CA ASP A 503 11.90 -0.55 -12.23
C ASP A 503 11.84 0.27 -10.93
N ILE A 504 12.56 -0.16 -9.88
CA ILE A 504 12.71 0.62 -8.65
C ILE A 504 13.32 1.98 -8.97
N LEU A 505 14.45 2.01 -9.68
CA LEU A 505 15.17 3.24 -10.05
C LEU A 505 14.34 4.17 -10.95
N GLU A 506 13.55 3.62 -11.86
CA GLU A 506 12.59 4.35 -12.71
C GLU A 506 11.39 4.86 -11.90
N ALA A 507 10.87 4.09 -10.95
CA ALA A 507 9.87 4.60 -10.02
C ALA A 507 10.41 5.81 -9.24
N MET A 508 11.73 5.86 -8.94
CA MET A 508 12.42 7.04 -8.39
C MET A 508 12.39 8.27 -9.27
N GLN A 509 12.07 8.13 -10.56
CA GLN A 509 11.96 9.24 -11.48
C GLN A 509 10.59 9.92 -11.39
N HIS A 510 9.53 9.18 -11.06
CA HIS A 510 8.13 9.64 -11.15
C HIS A 510 7.51 10.28 -9.89
N GLY A 511 8.26 10.43 -8.78
CA GLY A 511 8.03 11.57 -7.88
C GLY A 511 7.60 11.35 -6.42
N ASP A 512 7.83 10.21 -5.79
CA ASP A 512 7.43 9.95 -4.38
C ASP A 512 8.61 9.65 -3.41
N MET A 513 9.79 10.28 -3.55
CA MET A 513 11.03 9.71 -2.96
C MET A 513 12.02 10.59 -2.21
N THR A 514 12.65 9.98 -1.19
CA THR A 514 13.73 10.55 -0.36
C THR A 514 15.09 9.92 -0.76
N VAL A 515 15.98 10.73 -1.34
CA VAL A 515 17.37 10.35 -1.62
C VAL A 515 18.27 11.47 -1.13
N THR A 516 19.26 11.13 -0.31
CA THR A 516 20.21 12.08 0.27
C THR A 516 21.13 12.75 -0.76
N SER A 517 21.55 12.03 -1.81
CA SER A 517 22.35 12.59 -2.91
C SER A 517 22.38 11.67 -4.14
N GLU A 518 22.62 12.22 -5.34
CA GLU A 518 22.83 11.41 -6.54
C GLU A 518 24.12 10.57 -6.46
N GLU A 519 25.09 10.97 -5.62
CA GLU A 519 26.29 10.14 -5.36
C GLU A 519 25.93 8.82 -4.69
N ARG A 520 24.93 8.81 -3.80
CA ARG A 520 24.41 7.57 -3.20
C ARG A 520 23.78 6.66 -4.24
N VAL A 521 23.00 7.22 -5.18
CA VAL A 521 22.41 6.42 -6.27
C VAL A 521 23.50 5.75 -7.09
N LEU A 522 24.59 6.47 -7.40
CA LEU A 522 25.75 5.90 -8.07
C LEU A 522 26.44 4.81 -7.24
N ASP A 523 26.70 5.06 -5.95
CA ASP A 523 27.33 4.09 -5.04
C ASP A 523 26.51 2.78 -4.98
N VAL A 524 25.17 2.88 -4.92
CA VAL A 524 24.26 1.73 -4.88
C VAL A 524 24.26 0.96 -6.20
N ILE A 525 24.23 1.65 -7.35
CA ILE A 525 24.31 1.00 -8.68
C ILE A 525 25.64 0.23 -8.81
N LEU A 526 26.76 0.84 -8.42
CA LEU A 526 28.06 0.18 -8.47
C LEU A 526 28.13 -1.03 -7.53
N THR A 527 27.58 -0.90 -6.33
CA THR A 527 27.49 -2.00 -5.35
C THR A 527 26.67 -3.17 -5.90
N TRP A 528 25.51 -2.88 -6.51
CA TRP A 528 24.66 -3.90 -7.15
C TRP A 528 25.38 -4.58 -8.32
N CYS A 529 26.08 -3.82 -9.17
CA CYS A 529 26.84 -4.39 -10.29
C CYS A 529 28.02 -5.26 -9.85
N MET A 530 28.65 -4.97 -8.72
CA MET A 530 29.75 -5.79 -8.17
C MET A 530 29.27 -7.06 -7.48
N GLY A 531 27.97 -7.18 -7.15
CA GLY A 531 27.48 -8.33 -6.40
C GLY A 531 27.99 -8.38 -4.96
N ALA A 532 28.39 -7.25 -4.38
CA ALA A 532 29.17 -7.23 -3.16
C ALA A 532 28.31 -7.08 -1.89
N CYS A 533 28.72 -7.75 -0.80
CA CYS A 533 28.01 -7.73 0.49
C CYS A 533 28.30 -6.48 1.36
N GLU A 534 29.01 -5.49 0.82
CA GLU A 534 29.31 -4.22 1.50
C GLU A 534 29.04 -3.08 0.53
N THR A 535 28.63 -1.92 1.03
CA THR A 535 28.39 -0.73 0.21
C THR A 535 29.71 -0.13 -0.26
N PHE A 536 29.92 -0.10 -1.58
CA PHE A 536 31.11 0.49 -2.18
C PHE A 536 30.83 1.91 -2.63
N HIS A 537 31.62 2.85 -2.12
CA HIS A 537 31.67 4.19 -2.69
C HIS A 537 32.35 4.16 -4.06
N TRP A 538 31.93 5.03 -4.97
CA TRP A 538 32.53 5.15 -6.31
C TRP A 538 34.06 5.36 -6.26
N THR A 539 34.57 5.99 -5.20
CA THR A 539 36.02 6.17 -4.97
C THR A 539 36.75 4.86 -4.69
N SER A 540 36.11 3.92 -3.99
CA SER A 540 36.68 2.60 -3.70
C SER A 540 36.70 1.75 -4.96
N VAL A 541 35.65 1.82 -5.77
CA VAL A 541 35.58 1.16 -7.09
C VAL A 541 36.64 1.72 -8.04
N ASP A 542 36.85 3.04 -8.02
CA ASP A 542 37.91 3.71 -8.77
C ASP A 542 39.31 3.19 -8.43
N GLU A 543 39.58 2.93 -7.15
CA GLU A 543 40.85 2.36 -6.69
C GLU A 543 41.01 0.90 -7.12
N LEU A 544 39.95 0.10 -7.04
CA LEU A 544 39.95 -1.30 -7.50
C LEU A 544 40.18 -1.43 -9.01
N LEU A 545 39.64 -0.50 -9.80
CA LEU A 545 39.86 -0.43 -11.26
C LEU A 545 41.30 -0.07 -11.65
N ARG A 546 42.15 0.33 -10.69
CA ARG A 546 43.59 0.49 -10.92
C ARG A 546 44.30 -0.86 -11.07
N THR A 547 43.76 -1.91 -10.45
CA THR A 547 44.40 -3.23 -10.36
C THR A 547 43.62 -4.33 -11.08
N SER A 548 42.33 -4.14 -11.34
CA SER A 548 41.42 -5.14 -11.90
C SER A 548 40.68 -4.60 -13.12
N THR A 549 40.31 -5.46 -14.07
CA THR A 549 39.52 -5.04 -15.24
C THR A 549 38.02 -4.96 -14.90
N PRO A 550 37.20 -4.18 -15.65
CA PRO A 550 35.75 -4.12 -15.45
C PRO A 550 35.05 -5.47 -15.52
N GLU A 551 35.52 -6.38 -16.39
CA GLU A 551 34.96 -7.73 -16.53
C GLU A 551 35.23 -8.58 -15.28
N GLN A 552 36.37 -8.35 -14.60
CA GLN A 552 36.70 -9.03 -13.35
C GLN A 552 35.93 -8.48 -12.15
N LEU A 553 35.59 -7.19 -12.18
CA LEU A 553 34.90 -6.51 -11.07
C LEU A 553 33.37 -6.63 -11.14
N PHE A 554 32.80 -6.57 -12.33
CA PHE A 554 31.34 -6.56 -12.53
C PHE A 554 30.80 -7.86 -13.15
N GLY A 555 31.68 -8.75 -13.64
CA GLY A 555 31.31 -10.06 -14.16
C GLY A 555 30.20 -9.98 -15.22
N GLU A 556 29.17 -10.80 -15.04
CA GLU A 556 28.01 -10.86 -15.93
C GLU A 556 27.12 -9.61 -15.89
N ARG A 557 27.24 -8.77 -14.84
CA ARG A 557 26.44 -7.55 -14.65
C ARG A 557 27.05 -6.30 -15.30
N LEU A 558 28.16 -6.45 -16.04
CA LEU A 558 28.81 -5.33 -16.74
C LEU A 558 27.89 -4.67 -17.80
N SER A 559 27.02 -5.44 -18.46
CA SER A 559 26.06 -4.88 -19.42
C SER A 559 25.04 -3.96 -18.76
N ALA A 560 24.59 -4.33 -17.56
CA ALA A 560 23.59 -3.58 -16.78
C ALA A 560 24.08 -2.18 -16.39
N ILE A 561 25.39 -2.00 -16.19
CA ILE A 561 25.98 -0.67 -15.92
C ILE A 561 25.58 0.35 -17.00
N ASN A 562 25.61 -0.03 -18.27
CA ASN A 562 25.26 0.89 -19.35
C ASN A 562 23.76 1.23 -19.38
N THR A 563 22.91 0.34 -18.88
CA THR A 563 21.45 0.54 -18.76
C THR A 563 21.09 1.39 -17.54
N LEU A 564 21.78 1.20 -16.42
CA LEU A 564 21.45 1.80 -15.13
C LEU A 564 22.09 3.18 -14.90
N LEU A 565 23.32 3.40 -15.40
CA LEU A 565 24.01 4.70 -15.25
C LEU A 565 23.20 5.90 -15.77
N PRO A 566 22.46 5.83 -16.90
CA PRO A 566 21.61 6.92 -17.37
C PRO A 566 20.51 7.36 -16.38
N LEU A 567 20.16 6.52 -15.40
CA LEU A 567 19.16 6.84 -14.38
C LEU A 567 19.72 7.75 -13.26
N VAL A 568 21.04 7.90 -13.18
CA VAL A 568 21.73 8.83 -12.27
C VAL A 568 21.72 10.24 -12.87
N ARG A 569 21.31 11.23 -12.07
CA ARG A 569 21.22 12.62 -12.51
C ARG A 569 22.57 13.35 -12.36
N PHE A 570 23.60 12.88 -13.08
CA PHE A 570 24.94 13.48 -13.11
C PHE A 570 24.95 15.01 -13.30
N PRO A 571 24.10 15.62 -14.16
CA PRO A 571 24.07 17.08 -14.33
C PRO A 571 23.74 17.87 -13.06
N LEU A 572 23.16 17.22 -12.05
CA LEU A 572 22.83 17.80 -10.75
C LEU A 572 23.91 17.58 -9.69
N MET A 573 24.95 16.79 -10.01
CA MET A 573 26.10 16.58 -9.13
C MET A 573 27.04 17.80 -9.15
N HIS A 574 27.78 17.95 -8.07
CA HIS A 574 28.70 19.06 -7.89
C HIS A 574 29.88 19.03 -8.88
N LEU A 575 30.23 20.17 -9.50
CA LEU A 575 31.28 20.24 -10.54
C LEU A 575 32.66 19.73 -10.08
N SER A 576 33.04 19.94 -8.81
CA SER A 576 34.31 19.37 -8.30
C SER A 576 34.31 17.84 -8.27
N ILE A 577 33.15 17.22 -8.07
CA ILE A 577 32.96 15.78 -8.03
C ILE A 577 32.94 15.24 -9.45
N LEU A 578 32.20 15.89 -10.35
CA LEU A 578 32.20 15.58 -11.78
C LEU A 578 33.62 15.66 -12.40
N LYS A 579 34.41 16.68 -12.06
CA LYS A 579 35.82 16.78 -12.50
C LYS A 579 36.73 15.70 -11.92
N ARG A 580 36.42 15.18 -10.73
CA ARG A 580 37.12 14.01 -10.18
C ARG A 580 36.69 12.74 -10.90
N MET A 581 35.39 12.58 -11.17
CA MET A 581 34.83 11.45 -11.91
C MET A 581 35.34 11.41 -13.37
N GLU A 582 35.52 12.55 -14.03
CA GLU A 582 36.08 12.62 -15.39
C GLU A 582 37.52 12.05 -15.45
N ARG A 583 38.29 12.25 -14.37
CA ARG A 583 39.68 11.79 -14.24
C ARG A 583 39.81 10.40 -13.63
N SER A 584 38.69 9.80 -13.25
CA SER A 584 38.66 8.49 -12.59
C SER A 584 38.91 7.35 -13.59
N ASN A 585 39.39 6.22 -13.08
CA ASN A 585 39.48 4.96 -13.78
C ASN A 585 38.10 4.47 -14.25
N LEU A 586 37.00 4.83 -13.55
CA LEU A 586 35.63 4.56 -14.03
C LEU A 586 35.38 5.20 -15.39
N ALA A 587 35.74 6.48 -15.58
CA ALA A 587 35.60 7.18 -16.86
C ALA A 587 36.58 6.70 -17.95
N ASN A 588 37.72 6.13 -17.56
CA ASN A 588 38.68 5.56 -18.51
C ASN A 588 38.22 4.22 -19.07
N HIS A 589 37.58 3.40 -18.25
CA HIS A 589 37.18 2.04 -18.62
C HIS A 589 35.72 1.91 -19.07
N ILE A 590 34.82 2.81 -18.63
CA ILE A 590 33.39 2.75 -18.94
C ILE A 590 33.01 3.95 -19.82
N GLN A 591 32.81 3.71 -21.11
CA GLN A 591 32.54 4.77 -22.09
C GLN A 591 31.23 5.53 -21.81
N ALA A 592 30.16 4.81 -21.41
CA ALA A 592 28.88 5.44 -21.07
C ALA A 592 29.04 6.43 -19.90
N PHE A 593 29.72 6.02 -18.83
CA PHE A 593 30.03 6.89 -17.69
C PHE A 593 30.77 8.15 -18.12
N ARG A 594 31.79 8.00 -18.97
CA ARG A 594 32.56 9.13 -19.50
C ARG A 594 31.69 10.14 -20.26
N GLN A 595 30.81 9.65 -21.12
CA GLN A 595 29.91 10.49 -21.91
C GLN A 595 28.94 11.26 -21.01
N LEU A 596 28.33 10.57 -20.02
CA LEU A 596 27.40 11.16 -19.06
C LEU A 596 28.05 12.22 -18.18
N VAL A 597 29.27 11.98 -17.71
CA VAL A 597 30.03 12.95 -16.90
C VAL A 597 30.48 14.15 -17.75
N ALA A 598 30.93 13.93 -18.98
CA ALA A 598 31.30 15.02 -19.89
C ALA A 598 30.10 15.94 -20.19
N GLU A 599 28.94 15.34 -20.49
CA GLU A 599 27.68 16.06 -20.69
C GLU A 599 27.28 16.87 -19.44
N ALA A 600 27.41 16.27 -18.25
CA ALA A 600 27.14 16.95 -16.98
C ALA A 600 28.10 18.12 -16.72
N ILE A 601 29.38 18.00 -17.07
CA ILE A 601 30.37 19.08 -16.96
C ILE A 601 30.04 20.20 -17.94
N GLU A 602 29.71 19.89 -19.20
CA GLU A 602 29.26 20.87 -20.19
C GLU A 602 28.01 21.61 -19.72
N PHE A 603 27.03 20.89 -19.19
CA PHE A 603 25.82 21.48 -18.60
C PHE A 603 26.14 22.44 -17.44
N SER A 604 27.03 22.04 -16.54
CA SER A 604 27.47 22.87 -15.41
C SER A 604 28.22 24.14 -15.85
N HIS A 605 28.96 24.07 -16.97
CA HIS A 605 29.66 25.21 -17.56
C HIS A 605 28.76 26.14 -18.38
N ALA A 606 27.69 25.60 -18.98
CA ALA A 606 26.82 26.33 -19.91
C ALA A 606 25.78 27.26 -19.25
N GLY A 607 25.61 27.22 -17.92
CA GLY A 607 24.82 28.17 -17.11
C GLY A 607 23.58 28.78 -17.76
N GLN A 608 22.39 28.21 -17.52
CA GLN A 608 21.07 28.85 -17.74
C GLN A 608 20.77 29.47 -19.13
N LEU A 609 21.57 29.22 -20.17
CA LEU A 609 21.33 29.68 -21.55
C LEU A 609 20.64 28.64 -22.45
N MET A 610 20.18 27.52 -21.89
CA MET A 610 19.35 26.55 -22.61
C MET A 610 17.87 26.87 -22.40
N PRO A 611 17.04 26.93 -23.46
CA PRO A 611 15.61 27.12 -23.32
C PRO A 611 15.04 26.00 -22.44
N THR A 612 14.11 26.35 -21.55
CA THR A 612 13.32 25.50 -20.66
C THR A 612 12.36 24.56 -21.43
N ALA A 613 12.87 23.92 -22.49
CA ALA A 613 12.14 23.12 -23.44
C ALA A 613 12.85 21.77 -23.70
N CYS A 614 13.58 21.26 -22.71
CA CYS A 614 14.03 19.87 -22.71
C CYS A 614 13.26 19.13 -21.61
N GLU A 615 12.24 18.37 -22.01
CA GLU A 615 11.44 17.47 -21.16
C GLU A 615 12.25 16.24 -20.69
N CYS A 616 13.56 16.38 -20.49
CA CYS A 616 14.43 15.27 -20.11
C CYS A 616 14.59 15.24 -18.58
N GLU A 617 14.06 14.17 -17.97
CA GLU A 617 13.99 13.99 -16.50
C GLU A 617 15.37 14.01 -15.80
N ARG A 618 16.46 13.77 -16.54
CA ARG A 618 17.85 13.79 -16.05
C ARG A 618 18.35 15.17 -15.62
N PHE A 619 17.78 16.24 -16.15
CA PHE A 619 18.19 17.63 -15.86
C PHE A 619 17.27 18.31 -14.84
N GLN A 620 16.30 17.59 -14.30
CA GLN A 620 15.37 18.08 -13.28
C GLN A 620 15.74 17.49 -11.92
N HIS A 621 15.75 18.30 -10.87
CA HIS A 621 15.90 17.78 -9.50
C HIS A 621 14.75 16.83 -9.15
N ARG A 622 15.03 15.78 -8.36
CA ARG A 622 13.96 14.93 -7.80
C ARG A 622 13.08 15.83 -6.93
N ARG A 623 11.74 15.68 -7.00
CA ARG A 623 10.84 16.40 -6.07
C ARG A 623 11.20 15.95 -4.65
N SER A 624 11.66 16.89 -3.85
CA SER A 624 12.32 16.64 -2.58
C SER A 624 11.36 16.77 -1.40
N SER A 625 11.63 16.10 -0.28
CA SER A 625 10.99 16.34 1.03
C SER A 625 11.19 17.77 1.57
N TYR A 626 11.99 18.59 0.87
CA TYR A 626 12.31 19.95 1.24
C TYR A 626 11.26 20.92 0.69
N LYS A 627 10.77 21.80 1.55
CA LYS A 627 9.92 22.92 1.15
C LYS A 627 10.78 23.96 0.44
N GLU A 628 10.42 24.27 -0.80
CA GLU A 628 11.04 25.37 -1.54
C GLU A 628 10.53 26.72 -1.03
N LEU A 629 11.47 27.56 -0.59
CA LEU A 629 11.24 28.90 -0.07
C LEU A 629 12.02 29.88 -0.95
N GLN A 630 11.37 30.34 -2.01
CA GLN A 630 11.97 31.18 -3.04
C GLN A 630 12.05 32.65 -2.62
N TYR A 631 13.15 33.30 -2.97
CA TYR A 631 13.25 34.77 -2.87
C TYR A 631 12.32 35.42 -3.88
N ILE A 632 11.42 36.30 -3.41
CA ILE A 632 10.51 37.09 -4.24
C ILE A 632 10.96 38.54 -4.26
N SER A 633 11.19 39.12 -3.07
CA SER A 633 11.67 40.50 -2.93
C SER A 633 12.28 40.75 -1.56
N ASP A 634 13.04 41.83 -1.43
CA ASP A 634 13.61 42.28 -0.15
C ASP A 634 12.54 42.41 0.95
N GLY A 635 12.75 41.70 2.06
CA GLY A 635 11.83 41.73 3.21
C GLY A 635 10.49 41.02 2.97
N ASP A 636 10.43 40.09 2.02
CA ASP A 636 9.25 39.28 1.76
C ASP A 636 8.86 38.35 2.93
N SER A 637 7.83 37.55 2.70
CA SER A 637 7.26 36.60 3.66
C SER A 637 7.49 35.15 3.26
N ASN A 638 8.48 34.89 2.39
CA ASN A 638 8.68 33.57 1.77
C ASN A 638 10.03 32.93 2.12
N GLY A 639 10.76 33.47 3.10
CA GLY A 639 12.01 32.89 3.60
C GLY A 639 11.85 31.91 4.77
N VAL A 640 12.96 31.26 5.12
CA VAL A 640 13.07 30.21 6.15
C VAL A 640 12.79 30.74 7.54
N ILE A 641 13.34 31.90 7.90
CA ILE A 641 13.16 32.52 9.21
C ILE A 641 11.71 32.98 9.37
N TYR A 642 11.10 33.53 8.31
CA TYR A 642 9.67 33.78 8.27
C TYR A 642 8.85 32.50 8.48
N TYR A 643 9.16 31.44 7.73
CA TYR A 643 8.43 30.17 7.78
C TYR A 643 8.51 29.54 9.17
N ALA A 644 9.69 29.55 9.80
CA ALA A 644 9.87 29.16 11.19
C ALA A 644 9.04 30.02 12.16
N GLY A 645 8.90 31.32 11.88
CA GLY A 645 8.05 32.23 12.67
C GLY A 645 6.56 31.90 12.62
N THR A 646 6.08 31.24 11.56
CA THR A 646 4.70 30.72 11.45
C THR A 646 4.51 29.33 12.08
N SER A 647 5.50 28.83 12.81
CA SER A 647 5.56 27.42 13.26
C SER A 647 5.37 26.45 12.09
N PHE A 648 6.11 26.72 11.00
CA PHE A 648 6.08 25.94 9.77
C PHE A 648 4.68 25.88 9.12
N GLY A 649 3.93 26.99 9.19
CA GLY A 649 2.61 27.15 8.58
C GLY A 649 1.42 26.77 9.49
N LYS A 650 1.67 26.43 10.76
CA LYS A 650 0.62 26.03 11.71
C LYS A 650 -0.09 27.23 12.37
N HIS A 651 0.60 28.37 12.49
CA HIS A 651 0.13 29.52 13.24
C HIS A 651 0.43 30.85 12.54
N GLN A 652 -0.19 31.94 12.99
CA GLN A 652 0.19 33.28 12.59
C GLN A 652 1.65 33.57 13.00
N TRP A 653 2.32 34.42 12.22
CA TRP A 653 3.73 34.74 12.43
C TRP A 653 3.96 35.29 13.83
N MET A 654 4.88 34.66 14.55
CA MET A 654 5.49 35.16 15.78
C MET A 654 7.02 35.15 15.61
N ASN A 655 7.73 35.95 16.39
CA ASN A 655 9.19 35.99 16.30
C ASN A 655 9.75 34.58 16.62
N PRO A 656 10.52 33.97 15.69
CA PRO A 656 10.92 32.56 15.80
C PRO A 656 11.91 32.29 16.94
N VAL A 657 12.60 33.32 17.45
CA VAL A 657 13.45 33.21 18.65
C VAL A 657 12.59 33.15 19.92
N LEU A 658 11.41 33.78 19.93
CA LEU A 658 10.47 33.71 21.07
C LEU A 658 9.75 32.36 21.12
N THR A 659 9.43 31.78 19.97
CA THR A 659 8.82 30.44 19.87
C THR A 659 9.84 29.31 20.05
N LYS A 660 11.14 29.63 20.12
CA LYS A 660 12.26 28.68 20.19
C LYS A 660 12.36 27.73 18.99
N ASN A 661 11.83 28.14 17.84
CA ASN A 661 11.97 27.38 16.59
C ASN A 661 13.37 27.56 15.99
N ILE A 662 14.00 28.72 16.20
CA ILE A 662 15.38 29.00 15.80
C ILE A 662 16.14 29.64 16.96
N THR A 663 17.46 29.54 16.93
CA THR A 663 18.35 30.23 17.86
C THR A 663 19.24 31.21 17.11
N VAL A 664 19.42 32.42 17.64
CA VAL A 664 20.27 33.46 17.05
C VAL A 664 21.31 33.89 18.07
N VAL A 665 22.57 33.97 17.64
CA VAL A 665 23.74 34.29 18.48
C VAL A 665 24.62 35.31 17.77
N ALA A 666 25.24 36.21 18.52
CA ALA A 666 26.22 37.16 18.02
C ALA A 666 27.62 36.87 18.58
N SER A 667 28.65 37.41 17.93
CA SER A 667 30.02 37.43 18.45
C SER A 667 30.20 38.23 19.74
N SER A 668 29.28 39.15 20.06
CA SER A 668 29.27 39.93 21.29
C SER A 668 28.17 39.49 22.27
N PRO A 669 28.35 39.67 23.59
CA PRO A 669 27.32 39.37 24.58
C PRO A 669 26.02 40.15 24.33
N ASN A 670 24.89 39.57 24.73
CA ASN A 670 23.59 40.20 24.61
C ASN A 670 23.56 41.56 25.33
N SER A 671 23.06 42.58 24.64
CA SER A 671 22.98 43.94 25.16
C SER A 671 21.76 44.64 24.57
N ARG A 672 21.50 45.89 24.98
CA ARG A 672 20.44 46.72 24.36
C ARG A 672 20.65 46.98 22.86
N HIS A 673 21.85 46.71 22.33
CA HIS A 673 22.22 46.89 20.92
C HIS A 673 22.51 45.56 20.21
N THR A 674 22.64 44.47 20.96
CA THR A 674 22.89 43.11 20.44
C THR A 674 21.76 42.24 20.96
N ASP A 675 20.58 42.37 20.36
CA ASP A 675 19.40 41.58 20.68
C ASP A 675 19.12 40.56 19.56
N PRO A 676 19.27 39.25 19.82
CA PRO A 676 18.94 38.20 18.86
C PRO A 676 17.53 38.30 18.27
N LYS A 677 16.57 38.83 19.05
CA LYS A 677 15.18 38.99 18.59
C LYS A 677 15.04 40.07 17.53
N ALA A 678 15.89 41.12 17.61
CA ALA A 678 15.85 42.23 16.68
C ALA A 678 16.28 41.80 15.27
N LEU A 679 17.28 40.92 15.15
CA LEU A 679 17.81 40.45 13.87
C LEU A 679 16.78 39.70 13.01
N VAL A 680 15.85 38.98 13.65
CA VAL A 680 14.81 38.17 12.97
C VAL A 680 13.42 38.79 13.12
N SER A 681 13.37 40.07 13.46
CA SER A 681 12.13 40.84 13.55
C SER A 681 11.77 41.44 12.20
N LYS A 682 10.47 41.60 11.93
CA LYS A 682 9.98 42.39 10.79
C LYS A 682 10.12 43.90 11.01
N ASN A 683 10.26 44.33 12.26
CA ASN A 683 10.35 45.74 12.59
C ASN A 683 11.76 46.24 12.40
N TYR A 684 11.89 47.40 11.75
CA TYR A 684 13.17 48.07 11.58
C TYR A 684 13.77 48.49 12.93
N GLN A 685 15.02 48.08 13.18
CA GLN A 685 15.78 48.49 14.36
C GLN A 685 16.88 49.48 13.95
N GLY A 686 16.82 50.69 14.51
CA GLY A 686 17.78 51.75 14.18
C GLY A 686 19.19 51.54 14.73
N THR A 687 19.38 50.65 15.71
CA THR A 687 20.70 50.28 16.23
C THR A 687 20.71 48.81 16.58
N CYS A 688 21.43 48.01 15.79
CA CYS A 688 21.57 46.58 15.98
C CYS A 688 22.93 46.13 15.44
N PHE A 689 23.82 45.67 16.31
CA PHE A 689 25.14 45.23 15.88
C PHE A 689 25.71 44.06 16.69
N ALA A 690 26.52 43.26 16.02
CA ALA A 690 27.43 42.30 16.65
C ALA A 690 28.83 42.93 16.74
N GLY A 691 29.37 43.00 17.96
CA GLY A 691 30.69 43.56 18.24
C GLY A 691 31.84 42.58 17.94
N PRO A 692 33.10 43.06 17.94
CA PRO A 692 34.25 42.25 17.57
C PRO A 692 34.60 41.21 18.63
N CYS A 693 35.01 40.03 18.17
CA CYS A 693 35.67 38.99 18.92
C CYS A 693 36.98 38.59 18.24
N VAL A 694 37.77 37.72 18.87
CA VAL A 694 39.01 37.18 18.30
C VAL A 694 38.84 35.68 18.05
N GLU A 695 38.84 35.28 16.78
CA GLU A 695 38.84 33.88 16.35
C GLU A 695 40.14 33.60 15.59
N ASN A 696 40.90 32.56 15.98
CA ASN A 696 42.15 32.16 15.34
C ASN A 696 43.16 33.32 15.14
N GLY A 697 43.25 34.22 16.12
CA GLY A 697 44.14 35.39 16.09
C GLY A 697 43.69 36.52 15.16
N LYS A 698 42.53 36.41 14.51
CA LYS A 698 41.93 37.45 13.67
C LYS A 698 40.75 38.08 14.38
N ARG A 699 40.61 39.40 14.24
CA ARG A 699 39.41 40.11 14.68
C ARG A 699 38.29 39.77 13.70
N VAL A 700 37.14 39.34 14.21
CA VAL A 700 35.95 39.01 13.40
C VAL A 700 34.69 39.42 14.16
N SER A 701 33.62 39.70 13.44
CA SER A 701 32.32 40.02 14.02
C SER A 701 31.25 39.33 13.21
N TRP A 702 30.33 38.63 13.87
CA TRP A 702 29.37 37.79 13.18
C TRP A 702 28.03 37.71 13.88
N TRP A 703 27.00 37.47 13.08
CA TRP A 703 25.70 36.99 13.51
C TRP A 703 25.51 35.57 12.98
N MET A 704 25.02 34.67 13.83
CA MET A 704 24.81 33.26 13.54
C MET A 704 23.37 32.87 13.86
N VAL A 705 22.77 32.07 12.98
CA VAL A 705 21.43 31.51 13.10
C VAL A 705 21.55 29.98 13.06
N ASP A 706 20.96 29.33 14.06
CA ASP A 706 20.68 27.90 14.09
C ASP A 706 19.20 27.70 13.77
N ILE A 707 18.91 27.04 12.65
CA ILE A 707 17.53 26.83 12.17
C ILE A 707 16.80 25.67 12.87
N GLY A 708 17.45 24.96 13.80
CA GLY A 708 16.86 23.88 14.59
C GLY A 708 17.54 22.52 14.39
N GLN A 709 17.41 21.61 15.36
CA GLN A 709 18.10 20.30 15.35
C GLN A 709 17.59 19.36 14.26
N GLU A 710 16.30 19.42 13.93
CA GLU A 710 15.64 18.58 12.93
C GLU A 710 15.61 19.22 11.54
N HIS A 711 16.28 20.36 11.36
CA HIS A 711 16.14 21.20 10.16
C HIS A 711 17.46 21.41 9.44
N GLN A 712 17.39 21.40 8.12
CA GLN A 712 18.52 21.64 7.23
C GLN A 712 18.08 22.53 6.06
N LEU A 713 18.99 23.35 5.55
CA LEU A 713 18.72 24.24 4.44
C LEU A 713 19.84 24.14 3.40
N MET A 714 19.46 23.87 2.15
CA MET A 714 20.30 24.13 0.99
C MET A 714 20.02 25.56 0.53
N CYS A 715 20.88 26.50 0.94
CA CYS A 715 20.62 27.92 0.82
C CYS A 715 21.06 28.45 -0.55
N ASN A 716 20.13 29.01 -1.33
CA ASN A 716 20.38 29.55 -2.67
C ASN A 716 20.23 31.08 -2.75
N TYR A 717 19.75 31.74 -1.70
CA TYR A 717 19.64 33.18 -1.61
C TYR A 717 19.65 33.62 -0.15
N TYR A 718 20.16 34.81 0.13
CA TYR A 718 20.03 35.43 1.45
C TYR A 718 19.83 36.94 1.33
N THR A 719 19.13 37.50 2.31
CA THR A 719 18.78 38.92 2.39
C THR A 719 19.22 39.47 3.73
N VAL A 720 19.81 40.66 3.73
CA VAL A 720 20.16 41.39 4.95
C VAL A 720 19.63 42.82 4.89
N ARG A 721 19.45 43.43 6.06
CA ARG A 721 19.18 44.87 6.16
C ARG A 721 20.18 45.53 7.09
N GLN A 722 20.77 46.64 6.63
CA GLN A 722 21.62 47.49 7.46
C GLN A 722 20.78 48.15 8.56
N ASP A 723 21.35 48.33 9.75
CA ASP A 723 20.73 49.16 10.78
C ASP A 723 20.78 50.67 10.43
N GLY A 724 20.48 51.54 11.39
CA GLY A 724 20.51 52.99 11.20
C GLY A 724 21.91 53.62 11.20
N SER A 725 22.97 52.83 11.37
CA SER A 725 24.35 53.32 11.42
C SER A 725 24.96 53.49 10.03
N THR A 726 26.02 54.31 9.96
CA THR A 726 26.84 54.51 8.76
C THR A 726 28.01 53.53 8.65
N ALA A 727 28.08 52.54 9.55
CA ALA A 727 29.11 51.50 9.55
C ALA A 727 28.74 50.37 8.57
N PHE A 728 28.81 50.66 7.27
CA PHE A 728 28.44 49.71 6.22
C PHE A 728 29.46 48.59 6.10
N MET A 729 28.99 47.34 5.97
CA MET A 729 29.85 46.22 5.64
C MET A 729 30.42 46.35 4.23
N ARG A 730 31.68 45.92 4.06
CA ARG A 730 32.42 45.99 2.79
C ARG A 730 33.02 44.63 2.44
N SER A 731 33.68 44.01 3.39
CA SER A 731 34.25 42.66 3.21
C SER A 731 33.69 41.72 4.28
N TRP A 732 32.93 40.71 3.84
CA TRP A 732 32.31 39.71 4.70
C TRP A 732 32.16 38.36 3.98
N ALA A 733 31.96 37.31 4.74
CA ALA A 733 31.63 35.98 4.23
C ALA A 733 30.29 35.53 4.81
N PHE A 734 29.41 35.04 3.94
CA PHE A 734 28.25 34.24 4.33
C PHE A 734 28.66 32.78 4.35
N GLN A 735 28.45 32.10 5.48
CA GLN A 735 28.97 30.75 5.72
C GLN A 735 27.90 29.82 6.29
N GLY A 736 27.99 28.53 5.93
CA GLY A 736 27.15 27.44 6.43
C GLY A 736 27.96 26.42 7.23
N SER A 737 27.33 25.75 8.20
CA SER A 737 27.94 24.71 9.04
C SER A 737 26.90 23.69 9.52
N MET A 738 27.34 22.44 9.73
CA MET A 738 26.51 21.38 10.33
C MET A 738 26.70 21.24 11.84
N ASP A 739 27.85 21.66 12.37
CA ASP A 739 28.25 21.48 13.77
C ASP A 739 28.44 22.82 14.52
N GLY A 740 28.33 23.95 13.82
CA GLY A 740 28.58 25.30 14.34
C GLY A 740 30.06 25.61 14.58
N ARG A 741 30.98 24.70 14.22
CA ARG A 741 32.43 24.80 14.45
C ARG A 741 33.20 24.85 13.15
N ASN A 742 32.88 23.98 12.20
CA ASN A 742 33.49 23.89 10.89
C ASN A 742 32.61 24.64 9.88
N TRP A 743 33.15 25.71 9.30
CA TRP A 743 32.39 26.65 8.46
C TRP A 743 32.81 26.56 7.01
N THR A 744 31.83 26.39 6.12
CA THR A 744 31.98 26.44 4.67
C THR A 744 31.53 27.80 4.16
N SER A 745 32.38 28.51 3.41
CA SER A 745 32.00 29.79 2.81
C SER A 745 31.05 29.57 1.64
N LEU A 746 29.80 30.03 1.80
CA LEU A 746 28.76 29.99 0.77
C LEU A 746 28.93 31.13 -0.23
N ARG A 747 29.26 32.33 0.27
CA ARG A 747 29.58 33.50 -0.56
C ARG A 747 30.57 34.40 0.17
N VAL A 748 31.57 34.90 -0.56
CA VAL A 748 32.57 35.84 -0.04
C VAL A 748 32.42 37.16 -0.78
N HIS A 749 32.33 38.24 -0.02
CA HIS A 749 32.27 39.62 -0.48
C HIS A 749 33.59 40.30 -0.12
N ASP A 750 34.21 40.93 -1.11
CA ASP A 750 35.40 41.75 -0.92
C ASP A 750 35.14 43.14 -1.47
N SER A 751 35.24 44.14 -0.60
CA SER A 751 35.06 45.56 -0.94
C SER A 751 33.74 45.86 -1.67
N ASP A 752 32.68 45.15 -1.31
CA ASP A 752 31.36 45.22 -1.94
C ASP A 752 30.63 46.53 -1.58
N PRO A 753 30.25 47.35 -2.58
CA PRO A 753 29.61 48.64 -2.36
C PRO A 753 28.08 48.57 -2.31
N THR A 754 27.45 47.39 -2.32
CA THR A 754 25.98 47.26 -2.45
C THR A 754 25.22 47.99 -1.33
N VAL A 755 25.68 47.89 -0.09
CA VAL A 755 25.07 48.57 1.07
C VAL A 755 25.69 49.94 1.27
N CYS A 756 24.94 51.01 1.00
CA CYS A 756 25.42 52.40 1.05
C CYS A 756 24.56 53.35 1.89
N TYR A 757 23.34 52.97 2.24
CA TYR A 757 22.41 53.82 2.99
C TYR A 757 21.94 53.14 4.28
N PRO A 758 21.74 53.89 5.39
CA PRO A 758 21.16 53.33 6.59
C PRO A 758 19.78 52.72 6.32
N GLY A 759 19.48 51.56 6.90
CA GLY A 759 18.20 50.87 6.71
C GLY A 759 18.00 50.18 5.36
N GLN A 760 19.00 50.18 4.47
CA GLN A 760 18.92 49.57 3.15
C GLN A 760 18.88 48.03 3.24
N PHE A 761 17.98 47.43 2.46
CA PHE A 761 18.02 46.00 2.17
C PHE A 761 19.02 45.71 1.05
N ALA A 762 19.71 44.59 1.18
CA ALA A 762 20.54 44.04 0.12
C ALA A 762 20.46 42.53 0.17
N SER A 763 20.42 41.93 -1.01
CA SER A 763 20.16 40.50 -1.15
C SER A 763 21.02 39.94 -2.27
N TRP A 764 21.47 38.70 -2.09
CA TRP A 764 22.42 38.10 -3.01
C TRP A 764 22.10 36.63 -3.26
N PRO A 765 22.19 36.18 -4.53
CA PRO A 765 22.09 34.77 -4.86
C PRO A 765 23.32 34.01 -4.34
N ILE A 766 23.13 32.80 -3.85
CA ILE A 766 24.22 31.90 -3.52
C ILE A 766 24.30 30.91 -4.67
N VAL A 767 25.39 31.02 -5.42
CA VAL A 767 25.57 30.26 -6.66
C VAL A 767 26.71 29.27 -6.51
N GLY A 768 26.53 28.13 -7.16
CA GLY A 768 27.55 27.11 -7.27
C GLY A 768 27.53 26.06 -6.17
N PRO A 769 28.49 25.12 -6.24
CA PRO A 769 28.89 24.19 -5.20
C PRO A 769 28.23 24.21 -3.83
N ALA A 770 28.56 25.24 -3.05
CA ALA A 770 28.24 25.30 -1.63
C ALA A 770 26.76 25.60 -1.37
N ALA A 771 26.02 26.13 -2.35
CA ALA A 771 24.58 26.39 -2.26
C ALA A 771 23.74 25.10 -2.20
N LEU A 772 24.30 24.00 -2.73
CA LEU A 772 23.67 22.68 -2.78
C LEU A 772 23.96 21.84 -1.54
N LEU A 773 24.80 22.34 -0.62
CA LEU A 773 25.10 21.63 0.61
C LEU A 773 24.04 21.96 1.67
N PRO A 774 23.46 20.95 2.34
CA PRO A 774 22.55 21.19 3.45
C PRO A 774 23.35 21.67 4.66
N PHE A 775 22.94 22.80 5.24
CA PHE A 775 23.51 23.32 6.49
C PHE A 775 22.40 23.61 7.51
N ARG A 776 22.75 23.49 8.79
CA ARG A 776 21.88 23.86 9.92
C ARG A 776 22.22 25.25 10.45
N PHE A 777 23.50 25.54 10.57
CA PHE A 777 23.99 26.81 11.08
C PHE A 777 24.40 27.72 9.93
N PHE A 778 23.96 28.97 9.97
CA PHE A 778 24.35 29.99 9.00
C PHE A 778 24.90 31.20 9.73
N ARG A 779 26.00 31.78 9.24
CA ARG A 779 26.53 33.02 9.80
C ARG A 779 26.96 34.02 8.73
N VAL A 780 26.72 35.29 9.02
CA VAL A 780 27.31 36.43 8.31
C VAL A 780 28.49 36.91 9.14
N ALA A 781 29.71 36.83 8.60
CA ALA A 781 30.93 37.16 9.33
C ALA A 781 31.76 38.21 8.59
N LEU A 782 32.11 39.32 9.26
CA LEU A 782 33.04 40.31 8.72
C LEU A 782 34.43 39.70 8.55
N THR A 783 34.97 39.83 7.33
CA THR A 783 36.34 39.42 6.98
C THR A 783 37.28 40.62 6.90
N GLY A 784 36.73 41.83 6.82
CA GLY A 784 37.43 43.10 6.93
C GLY A 784 36.63 44.12 7.73
N PRO A 785 37.23 45.28 8.06
CA PRO A 785 36.53 46.33 8.79
C PRO A 785 35.40 46.95 7.95
N ALA A 786 34.31 47.32 8.63
CA ALA A 786 33.25 48.14 8.07
C ALA A 786 33.73 49.58 7.83
N VAL A 787 32.91 50.36 7.11
CA VAL A 787 33.17 51.79 6.89
C VAL A 787 33.44 52.50 8.23
N GLY A 788 34.49 53.32 8.27
CA GLY A 788 34.98 53.96 9.49
C GLY A 788 35.97 53.11 10.32
N CYS A 789 36.54 52.04 9.74
CA CYS A 789 37.51 51.14 10.40
C CYS A 789 36.97 50.43 11.65
N THR A 790 35.64 50.29 11.75
CA THR A 790 34.99 49.59 12.86
C THR A 790 34.84 48.11 12.54
N TRP A 791 34.89 47.26 13.56
CA TRP A 791 34.60 45.83 13.44
C TRP A 791 33.23 45.54 14.05
N ASN A 792 32.23 46.35 13.74
CA ASN A 792 30.86 46.12 14.17
C ASN A 792 30.06 45.67 12.95
N LEU A 793 29.39 44.52 13.04
CA LEU A 793 28.48 44.05 12.01
C LEU A 793 27.08 44.60 12.30
N CYS A 794 26.75 45.72 11.65
CA CYS A 794 25.56 46.52 11.93
C CYS A 794 24.37 46.15 11.03
N ILE A 795 23.77 44.98 11.27
CA ILE A 795 22.57 44.51 10.54
C ILE A 795 21.40 44.32 11.50
N CYS A 796 20.18 44.62 11.01
CA CYS A 796 18.94 44.51 11.78
C CYS A 796 17.92 43.52 11.19
N PHE A 797 18.23 42.90 10.06
CA PHE A 797 17.42 41.86 9.44
C PHE A 797 18.30 40.82 8.76
N LEU A 798 17.91 39.55 8.86
CA LEU A 798 18.47 38.45 8.08
C LEU A 798 17.33 37.51 7.67
N GLU A 799 17.31 37.09 6.41
CA GLU A 799 16.40 36.09 5.88
C GLU A 799 17.14 35.15 4.92
N LEU A 800 16.76 33.86 4.93
CA LEU A 800 17.41 32.80 4.17
C LEU A 800 16.39 32.13 3.24
N TYR A 801 16.84 31.73 2.05
CA TYR A 801 16.00 31.13 1.03
C TYR A 801 16.67 29.89 0.44
N GLY A 802 15.85 28.99 -0.09
CA GLY A 802 16.30 27.74 -0.72
C GLY A 802 15.41 26.56 -0.40
N TYR A 803 16.00 25.38 -0.33
CA TYR A 803 15.29 24.13 -0.07
C TYR A 803 15.42 23.74 1.40
N PHE A 804 14.32 23.82 2.15
CA PHE A 804 14.26 23.68 3.61
C PHE A 804 13.65 22.32 4.03
N HIS A 805 14.36 21.55 4.86
CA HIS A 805 13.91 20.27 5.43
C HIS A 805 13.16 20.45 6.74
#